data_AF-A0A830EJ96-F1
#
_entry.id   AF-A0A830EJ96-F1
#
_cell.length_a   1.000
_cell.length_b   1.000
_cell.length_c   1.000
_cell.angle_alpha   90.00
_cell.angle_beta   90.00
_cell.angle_gamma   90.00
#
_symmetry.space_group_name_H-M   'P 1'
#
loop_
_entity.id
_entity.type
_entity.pdbx_description
1 polymer ?
#
loop_
_entity_poly.entity_id
_entity_poly.type
_entity_poly.pdbx_seq_one_letter_code
_entity_poly.pdbx_strand_id
1 'polypeptide(L)'
;MGFSTFTGENTDMMSFPTLAPSNRRQRRLLFLASIGLLLVASVSVIELLATAWGHRPWSVARHGLRGGMNAAGVAPTFFYYIPLGVFVGLVVGLLLDSFKYVQGAVLTVATLLAVPVVFIPRGVFVEPLATSFGPNTVLTALLAAVVTLRIGGVTFDGIDADQREFPRIPALIFWLTAALAVFGLFEAHVVYRSPVVAVADGFGTQTFAFEGVVGTDAAAHLVGVIVLLPALRYFTTYERGLNAIMLGPKRSGKSAVFGGIHLYIRDNVDEGGAAATRVSRLRQSIESTQFPDPTPATLQPGGDGSGESQPMLLELPYSWGRFVPTRVRFSVVDYPGEALEDILAEVMEKATQQTQGGDAEIATDGGERESSDFDIPFSEGDDGDDDSDSAVQWGATDDGDDGDGRDGSPGSSSGVSSQTGSDSGGASGGTTSAGAAGSTYDDSGSDSPFGDSSGGLANASEASLFGDGDVTDDGPDIDPKSSWEAATQSIREAETLSDMIPGIRGCVHNADRIVLTLPLDDFVAPVIERGNVPAYLRDRVVTPEEYDDYRRSDIRTIEYDGLNYGVKGPTRDAVADYLGWYEAIQAIYPEKEVVIVGTMADWMLDDFKSHRESSAAPQADGYRAFCDYVRDEIVREQNPEITQIFGGATDPDPLYLLWYDIKNEDPAGTDELRINVRGPSSVLKGARQFMQRINQ
;
A
#
# COMPACT_ATOMS: atom_id res chain seq x y z
N MET A 1 50.02 29.74 21.90
CA MET A 1 49.77 28.83 20.76
C MET A 1 48.31 28.44 20.82
N GLY A 2 47.45 29.14 20.08
CA GLY A 2 46.01 28.90 20.08
C GLY A 2 45.66 27.78 19.11
N PHE A 3 44.89 26.81 19.56
CA PHE A 3 44.30 25.78 18.71
C PHE A 3 43.07 26.37 18.02
N SER A 4 43.15 26.48 16.69
CA SER A 4 42.03 26.80 15.82
C SER A 4 41.20 25.53 15.61
N THR A 5 40.01 25.48 16.18
CA THR A 5 38.99 24.48 15.88
C THR A 5 38.43 24.77 14.48
N PHE A 6 38.75 23.90 13.52
CA PHE A 6 38.09 23.88 12.22
C PHE A 6 36.65 23.37 12.41
N THR A 7 35.68 24.26 12.26
CA THR A 7 34.29 23.92 11.96
C THR A 7 34.25 23.20 10.61
N GLY A 8 33.92 21.91 10.63
CA GLY A 8 33.76 21.12 9.41
C GLY A 8 32.54 21.61 8.63
N GLU A 9 32.76 22.03 7.39
CA GLU A 9 31.72 22.09 6.37
C GLU A 9 31.08 20.70 6.27
N ASN A 10 29.77 20.62 6.53
CA ASN A 10 28.97 19.46 6.20
C ASN A 10 29.13 19.22 4.69
N THR A 11 29.93 18.22 4.36
CA THR A 11 30.09 17.77 2.99
C THR A 11 28.75 17.19 2.58
N ASP A 12 27.99 17.94 1.79
CA ASP A 12 26.81 17.45 1.09
C ASP A 12 27.21 16.15 0.40
N MET A 13 26.77 15.03 0.98
CA MET A 13 26.90 13.73 0.34
C MET A 13 26.09 13.84 -0.93
N MET A 14 26.80 13.91 -2.08
CA MET A 14 26.21 13.94 -3.42
C MET A 14 25.00 13.00 -3.45
N SER A 15 23.81 13.60 -3.47
CA SER A 15 22.58 12.87 -3.65
C SER A 15 22.65 12.31 -5.06
N PHE A 16 23.02 11.02 -5.16
CA PHE A 16 22.93 10.32 -6.42
C PHE A 16 21.49 10.51 -6.92
N PRO A 17 21.29 10.95 -8.17
CA PRO A 17 19.95 11.17 -8.71
C PRO A 17 19.17 9.89 -8.45
N THR A 18 18.14 10.01 -7.62
CA THR A 18 17.25 8.91 -7.29
C THR A 18 16.55 8.54 -8.58
N LEU A 19 17.07 7.52 -9.27
CA LEU A 19 16.40 6.85 -10.39
C LEU A 19 15.20 6.05 -9.83
N ALA A 20 14.37 6.69 -9.02
CA ALA A 20 13.11 6.15 -8.55
C ALA A 20 12.16 6.25 -9.75
N PRO A 21 11.90 5.14 -10.48
CA PRO A 21 10.92 5.15 -11.56
C PRO A 21 9.57 5.69 -11.04
N SER A 22 9.08 6.74 -11.70
CA SER A 22 7.75 7.30 -11.45
C SER A 22 6.65 6.33 -11.89
N ASN A 23 6.87 5.59 -12.99
CA ASN A 23 5.86 4.71 -13.55
C ASN A 23 5.95 3.27 -12.98
N ARG A 24 4.81 2.69 -12.62
CA ARG A 24 4.68 1.31 -12.14
C ARG A 24 5.16 0.25 -13.13
N ARG A 25 4.97 0.47 -14.44
CA ARG A 25 5.54 -0.40 -15.48
C ARG A 25 7.07 -0.37 -15.44
N GLN A 26 7.66 0.81 -15.27
CA GLN A 26 9.10 0.97 -15.10
C GLN A 26 9.59 0.31 -13.80
N ARG A 27 8.86 0.43 -12.68
CA ARG A 27 9.17 -0.28 -11.43
C ARG A 27 9.19 -1.80 -11.61
N ARG A 28 8.18 -2.37 -12.28
CA ARG A 28 8.12 -3.82 -12.57
C ARG A 28 9.26 -4.25 -13.50
N LEU A 29 9.51 -3.46 -14.55
CA LEU A 29 10.58 -3.73 -15.50
C LEU A 29 11.95 -3.64 -14.84
N LEU A 30 12.19 -2.63 -14.00
CA LEU A 30 13.42 -2.47 -13.23
C LEU A 30 13.61 -3.60 -12.21
N PHE A 31 12.54 -4.06 -11.56
CA PHE A 31 12.62 -5.24 -10.71
C PHE A 31 13.02 -6.49 -11.50
N LEU A 32 12.36 -6.77 -12.63
CA LEU A 32 12.71 -7.90 -13.49
C LEU A 32 14.13 -7.78 -14.08
N ALA A 33 14.51 -6.58 -14.51
CA ALA A 33 15.84 -6.27 -14.99
C ALA A 33 16.89 -6.48 -13.88
N SER A 34 16.59 -6.07 -12.64
CA SER A 34 17.48 -6.29 -11.49
C SER A 34 17.67 -7.78 -11.20
N ILE A 35 16.64 -8.61 -11.35
CA ILE A 35 16.75 -10.07 -11.24
C ILE A 35 17.67 -10.62 -12.34
N GLY A 36 17.46 -10.19 -13.60
CA GLY A 36 18.31 -10.61 -14.71
C GLY A 36 19.77 -10.21 -14.52
N LEU A 37 20.02 -8.96 -14.15
CA LEU A 37 21.36 -8.44 -13.85
C LEU A 37 22.00 -9.18 -12.67
N LEU A 38 21.25 -9.46 -11.61
CA LEU A 38 21.72 -10.21 -10.46
C LEU A 38 22.13 -11.63 -10.87
N LEU A 39 21.31 -12.33 -11.65
CA LEU A 39 21.64 -13.68 -12.13
C LEU A 39 22.92 -13.69 -12.98
N VAL A 40 23.05 -12.78 -13.95
CA VAL A 40 24.23 -12.70 -14.82
C VAL A 40 25.48 -12.30 -14.04
N ALA A 41 25.40 -11.24 -13.22
CA ALA A 41 26.53 -10.77 -12.43
C ALA A 41 26.95 -11.77 -11.35
N SER A 42 26.00 -12.55 -10.80
CA SER A 42 26.31 -13.59 -9.81
C SER A 42 27.24 -14.67 -10.38
N VAL A 43 27.12 -15.02 -11.66
CA VAL A 43 28.04 -15.99 -12.30
C VAL A 43 29.48 -15.47 -12.24
N SER A 44 29.70 -14.21 -12.62
CA SER A 44 31.02 -13.58 -12.58
C SER A 44 31.57 -13.47 -11.16
N VAL A 45 30.75 -13.11 -10.17
CA VAL A 45 31.20 -13.03 -8.77
C VAL A 45 31.46 -14.41 -8.17
N ILE A 46 30.72 -15.45 -8.56
CA ILE A 46 30.99 -16.82 -8.11
C ILE A 46 32.28 -17.34 -8.74
N GLU A 47 32.53 -17.02 -10.01
CA GLU A 47 33.80 -17.30 -10.69
C GLU A 47 34.98 -16.59 -10.01
N LEU A 48 34.80 -15.32 -9.64
CA LEU A 48 35.75 -14.55 -8.85
C LEU A 48 36.07 -15.27 -7.53
N LEU A 49 35.05 -15.67 -6.77
CA LEU A 49 35.22 -16.38 -5.50
C LEU A 49 35.91 -17.74 -5.69
N ALA A 50 35.58 -18.47 -6.75
CA ALA A 50 36.24 -19.73 -7.08
C ALA A 50 37.73 -19.51 -7.42
N THR A 51 38.05 -18.43 -8.14
CA THR A 51 39.42 -18.05 -8.52
C THR A 51 40.24 -17.61 -7.31
N ALA A 52 39.66 -16.76 -6.44
CA ALA A 52 40.24 -16.33 -5.17
C ALA A 52 40.55 -17.53 -4.25
N TRP A 53 39.67 -18.54 -4.24
CA TRP A 53 39.86 -19.72 -3.43
C TRP A 53 40.86 -20.74 -4.00
N GLY A 54 40.88 -20.86 -5.33
CA GLY A 54 41.71 -21.81 -6.06
C GLY A 54 43.18 -21.39 -6.19
N HIS A 55 43.49 -20.09 -6.06
CA HIS A 55 44.84 -19.57 -6.22
C HIS A 55 45.84 -20.21 -5.23
N ARG A 56 47.05 -20.46 -5.75
CA ARG A 56 48.24 -20.80 -4.95
C ARG A 56 49.31 -19.75 -5.21
N PRO A 57 50.01 -19.23 -4.18
CA PRO A 57 49.95 -19.61 -2.76
C PRO A 57 48.61 -19.26 -2.06
N TRP A 58 48.33 -19.86 -0.90
CA TRP A 58 47.07 -19.60 -0.17
C TRP A 58 47.00 -18.17 0.35
N SER A 59 45.79 -17.62 0.32
CA SER A 59 45.46 -16.29 0.83
C SER A 59 45.56 -16.15 2.36
N VAL A 60 45.64 -14.91 2.84
CA VAL A 60 45.52 -14.56 4.27
C VAL A 60 44.24 -15.15 4.83
N ALA A 61 43.10 -14.99 4.14
CA ALA A 61 41.82 -15.50 4.62
C ALA A 61 41.87 -17.02 4.86
N ARG A 62 42.42 -17.78 3.90
CA ARG A 62 42.53 -19.24 4.01
C ARG A 62 43.52 -19.68 5.08
N HIS A 63 44.66 -19.00 5.20
CA HIS A 63 45.63 -19.28 6.27
C HIS A 63 45.11 -18.89 7.66
N GLY A 64 44.45 -17.75 7.77
CA GLY A 64 43.82 -17.27 9.00
C GLY A 64 42.78 -18.25 9.51
N LEU A 65 41.87 -18.66 8.62
CA LEU A 65 40.81 -19.59 8.98
C LEU A 65 41.35 -20.99 9.31
N ARG A 66 42.23 -21.55 8.47
CA ARG A 66 42.81 -22.89 8.73
C ARG A 66 43.69 -22.89 9.99
N GLY A 67 44.48 -21.84 10.20
CA GLY A 67 45.29 -21.68 11.41
C GLY A 67 44.42 -21.57 12.67
N GLY A 68 43.31 -20.83 12.61
CA GLY A 68 42.37 -20.72 13.72
C GLY A 68 41.70 -22.05 14.06
N MET A 69 41.30 -22.80 13.03
CA MET A 69 40.74 -24.14 13.21
C MET A 69 41.74 -25.13 13.80
N ASN A 70 42.97 -25.14 13.29
CA ASN A 70 44.05 -25.96 13.83
C ASN A 70 44.33 -25.62 15.30
N ALA A 71 44.37 -24.32 15.64
CA ALA A 71 44.55 -23.86 17.02
C ALA A 71 43.39 -24.27 17.94
N ALA A 72 42.15 -24.31 17.41
CA ALA A 72 40.97 -24.76 18.14
C ALA A 72 40.80 -26.30 18.17
N GLY A 73 41.69 -27.06 17.51
CA GLY A 73 41.56 -28.51 17.38
C GLY A 73 40.35 -28.95 16.54
N VAL A 74 39.80 -28.06 15.69
CA VAL A 74 38.65 -28.35 14.84
C VAL A 74 39.12 -28.97 13.54
N ALA A 75 38.52 -30.10 13.14
CA ALA A 75 38.92 -30.77 11.91
C ALA A 75 38.74 -29.84 10.69
N PRO A 76 39.67 -29.84 9.71
CA PRO A 76 39.61 -28.95 8.55
C PRO A 76 38.34 -29.08 7.71
N THR A 77 37.59 -30.18 7.86
CA THR A 77 36.33 -30.42 7.14
C THR A 77 35.24 -29.43 7.55
N PHE A 78 35.15 -29.04 8.82
CA PHE A 78 34.15 -28.08 9.34
C PHE A 78 34.23 -26.71 8.64
N PHE A 79 35.39 -26.40 8.05
CA PHE A 79 35.67 -25.15 7.36
C PHE A 79 34.69 -24.84 6.24
N TYR A 80 34.28 -25.87 5.49
CA TYR A 80 33.39 -25.71 4.35
C TYR A 80 31.93 -25.68 4.77
N TYR A 81 31.58 -26.34 5.87
CA TYR A 81 30.19 -26.50 6.31
C TYR A 81 29.68 -25.32 7.15
N ILE A 82 30.56 -24.61 7.88
CA ILE A 82 30.13 -23.42 8.65
C ILE A 82 29.65 -22.30 7.71
N PRO A 83 30.45 -21.80 6.73
CA PRO A 83 29.98 -20.75 5.82
C PRO A 83 28.80 -21.19 4.96
N LEU A 84 28.77 -22.47 4.54
CA LEU A 84 27.63 -23.04 3.84
C LEU A 84 26.38 -23.00 4.71
N GLY A 85 26.48 -23.40 5.99
CA GLY A 85 25.39 -23.32 6.95
C GLY A 85 24.92 -21.88 7.18
N VAL A 86 25.84 -20.93 7.31
CA VAL A 86 25.51 -19.50 7.41
C VAL A 86 24.71 -19.03 6.19
N PHE A 87 25.21 -19.31 4.99
CA PHE A 87 24.53 -18.94 3.75
C PHE A 87 23.14 -19.60 3.64
N VAL A 88 23.04 -20.90 3.90
CA VAL A 88 21.76 -21.63 3.91
C VAL A 88 20.80 -21.04 4.94
N GLY A 89 21.27 -20.69 6.14
CA GLY A 89 20.47 -20.04 7.17
C GLY A 89 19.91 -18.69 6.69
N LEU A 90 20.70 -17.88 6.00
CA LEU A 90 20.23 -16.62 5.42
C LEU A 90 19.18 -16.83 4.32
N VAL A 91 19.42 -17.77 3.40
CA VAL A 91 18.48 -18.09 2.31
C VAL A 91 17.16 -18.64 2.86
N VAL A 92 17.23 -19.56 3.84
CA VAL A 92 16.04 -20.09 4.52
C VAL A 92 15.31 -18.97 5.28
N GLY A 93 16.03 -18.06 5.92
CA GLY A 93 15.42 -16.90 6.58
C GLY A 93 14.61 -16.06 5.58
N LEU A 94 15.15 -15.83 4.38
CA LEU A 94 14.46 -15.10 3.32
C LEU A 94 13.26 -15.87 2.76
N LEU A 95 13.33 -17.21 2.72
CA LEU A 95 12.21 -18.08 2.31
C LEU A 95 11.09 -18.13 3.36
N LEU A 96 11.43 -18.00 4.66
CA LEU A 96 10.46 -17.96 5.75
C LEU A 96 9.77 -16.60 5.89
N ASP A 97 10.40 -15.54 5.39
CA ASP A 97 9.85 -14.19 5.36
C ASP A 97 8.63 -14.13 4.41
N SER A 98 7.47 -13.75 4.94
CA SER A 98 6.21 -13.73 4.18
C SER A 98 6.23 -12.72 3.03
N PHE A 99 7.08 -11.69 3.11
CA PHE A 99 7.17 -10.63 2.09
C PHE A 99 8.30 -10.89 1.09
N LYS A 100 9.38 -11.54 1.53
CA LYS A 100 10.61 -11.72 0.74
C LYS A 100 10.82 -13.16 0.26
N TYR A 101 9.87 -14.07 0.43
CA TYR A 101 10.02 -15.47 -0.01
C TYR A 101 10.35 -15.60 -1.51
N VAL A 102 9.83 -14.73 -2.38
CA VAL A 102 10.15 -14.72 -3.81
C VAL A 102 11.62 -14.39 -4.02
N GLN A 103 12.15 -13.44 -3.25
CA GLN A 103 13.56 -13.08 -3.28
C GLN A 103 14.41 -14.27 -2.81
N GLY A 104 13.95 -14.97 -1.76
CA GLY A 104 14.52 -16.24 -1.29
C GLY A 104 14.54 -17.33 -2.36
N ALA A 105 13.43 -17.49 -3.09
CA ALA A 105 13.30 -18.48 -4.15
C ALA A 105 14.25 -18.18 -5.32
N VAL A 106 14.32 -16.92 -5.76
CA VAL A 106 15.25 -16.49 -6.82
C VAL A 106 16.71 -16.72 -6.39
N LEU A 107 17.07 -16.36 -5.16
CA LEU A 107 18.42 -16.59 -4.62
C LEU A 107 18.76 -18.09 -4.52
N THR A 108 17.78 -18.91 -4.15
CA THR A 108 17.91 -20.37 -4.11
C THR A 108 18.16 -20.93 -5.50
N VAL A 109 17.36 -20.53 -6.50
CA VAL A 109 17.53 -20.96 -7.89
C VAL A 109 18.89 -20.52 -8.44
N ALA A 110 19.31 -19.27 -8.17
CA ALA A 110 20.63 -18.77 -8.55
C ALA A 110 21.76 -19.62 -7.96
N THR A 111 21.66 -19.97 -6.67
CA THR A 111 22.62 -20.83 -5.99
C THR A 111 22.66 -22.24 -6.60
N LEU A 112 21.50 -22.84 -6.87
CA LEU A 112 21.40 -24.17 -7.47
C LEU A 112 21.98 -24.21 -8.88
N LEU A 113 21.80 -23.13 -9.66
CA LEU A 113 22.39 -23.00 -11.00
C LEU A 113 23.91 -22.78 -10.95
N ALA A 114 24.42 -22.09 -9.93
CA ALA A 114 25.86 -21.87 -9.78
C ALA A 114 26.66 -23.16 -9.57
N VAL A 115 26.05 -24.19 -8.97
CA VAL A 115 26.71 -25.48 -8.75
C VAL A 115 27.19 -26.14 -10.05
N PRO A 116 26.32 -26.47 -11.02
CA PRO A 116 26.75 -27.07 -12.27
C PRO A 116 27.50 -26.11 -13.20
N VAL A 117 27.20 -24.80 -13.15
CA VAL A 117 27.79 -23.82 -14.07
C VAL A 117 29.21 -23.43 -13.65
N VAL A 118 29.48 -23.28 -12.34
CA VAL A 118 30.75 -22.75 -11.85
C VAL A 118 31.47 -23.72 -10.92
N PHE A 119 30.82 -24.23 -9.88
CA PHE A 119 31.52 -25.03 -8.85
C PHE A 119 32.00 -26.38 -9.38
N ILE A 120 31.20 -27.11 -10.16
CA ILE A 120 31.59 -28.39 -10.74
C ILE A 120 32.77 -28.24 -11.72
N PRO A 121 32.72 -27.37 -12.75
CA PRO A 121 33.82 -27.23 -13.71
C PRO A 121 35.13 -26.76 -13.08
N ARG A 122 35.07 -25.96 -12.00
CA ARG A 122 36.26 -25.47 -11.30
C ARG A 122 36.81 -26.47 -10.27
N GLY A 123 36.06 -27.52 -9.92
CA GLY A 123 36.43 -28.46 -8.86
C GLY A 123 36.54 -27.81 -7.47
N VAL A 124 36.04 -26.57 -7.31
CA VAL A 124 36.10 -25.82 -6.06
C VAL A 124 34.86 -26.16 -5.24
N PHE A 125 35.03 -26.39 -3.94
CA PHE A 125 34.00 -26.82 -2.97
C PHE A 125 33.42 -28.22 -3.16
N VAL A 126 33.10 -28.67 -4.38
CA VAL A 126 32.38 -29.94 -4.61
C VAL A 126 33.16 -31.16 -4.12
N GLU A 127 34.43 -31.30 -4.53
CA GLU A 127 35.25 -32.45 -4.12
C GLU A 127 35.53 -32.47 -2.60
N PRO A 128 35.93 -31.35 -1.95
CA PRO A 128 36.05 -31.30 -0.49
C PRO A 128 34.75 -31.61 0.25
N LEU A 129 33.60 -31.10 -0.22
CA LEU A 129 32.30 -31.36 0.38
C LEU A 129 31.85 -32.81 0.20
N ALA A 130 32.08 -33.41 -0.97
CA ALA A 130 31.72 -34.80 -1.23
C ALA A 130 32.57 -35.78 -0.42
N THR A 131 33.88 -35.53 -0.34
CA THR A 131 34.83 -36.39 0.41
C THR A 131 34.66 -36.27 1.93
N SER A 132 34.16 -35.13 2.42
CA SER A 132 33.97 -34.86 3.84
C SER A 132 32.51 -35.00 4.30
N PHE A 133 31.63 -35.53 3.44
CA PHE A 133 30.21 -35.66 3.73
C PHE A 133 29.98 -36.71 4.82
N GLY A 134 29.39 -36.30 5.94
CA GLY A 134 29.07 -37.19 7.05
C GLY A 134 28.12 -36.54 8.05
N PRO A 135 27.62 -37.32 9.04
CA PRO A 135 26.65 -36.82 10.00
C PRO A 135 27.12 -35.57 10.76
N ASN A 136 28.41 -35.53 11.16
CA ASN A 136 28.98 -34.41 11.91
C ASN A 136 29.05 -33.12 11.09
N THR A 137 29.36 -33.22 9.80
CA THR A 137 29.45 -32.05 8.91
C THR A 137 28.07 -31.51 8.55
N VAL A 138 27.08 -32.39 8.35
CA VAL A 138 25.66 -32.01 8.20
C VAL A 138 25.15 -31.32 9.47
N LEU A 139 25.39 -31.90 10.66
CA LEU A 139 25.00 -31.30 11.93
C LEU A 139 25.63 -29.91 12.12
N THR A 140 26.89 -29.75 11.73
CA THR A 140 27.59 -28.45 11.79
C THR A 140 26.93 -27.40 10.90
N ALA A 141 26.66 -27.74 9.63
CA ALA A 141 25.98 -26.83 8.72
C ALA A 141 24.60 -26.44 9.25
N LEU A 142 23.85 -27.41 9.80
CA LEU A 142 22.54 -27.17 10.39
C LEU A 142 22.64 -26.26 11.63
N LEU A 143 23.58 -26.50 12.54
CA LEU A 143 23.80 -25.65 13.71
C LEU A 143 24.17 -24.22 13.30
N ALA A 144 25.08 -24.06 12.32
CA ALA A 144 25.44 -22.76 11.78
C ALA A 144 24.25 -22.05 11.12
N ALA A 145 23.38 -22.79 10.39
CA ALA A 145 22.16 -22.26 9.82
C ALA A 145 21.18 -21.77 10.90
N VAL A 146 20.97 -22.56 11.95
CA VAL A 146 20.10 -22.19 13.09
C VAL A 146 20.63 -20.95 13.81
N VAL A 147 21.93 -20.88 14.09
CA VAL A 147 22.56 -19.70 14.71
C VAL A 147 22.39 -18.48 13.81
N THR A 148 22.51 -18.63 12.49
CA THR A 148 22.35 -17.53 11.54
C THR A 148 20.92 -17.03 11.47
N LEU A 149 19.94 -17.95 11.43
CA LEU A 149 18.52 -17.61 11.54
C LEU A 149 18.24 -16.82 12.82
N ARG A 150 18.82 -17.25 13.96
CA ARG A 150 18.70 -16.55 15.25
C ARG A 150 19.30 -15.14 15.23
N ILE A 151 20.50 -14.97 14.66
CA ILE A 151 21.13 -13.64 14.49
C ILE A 151 20.25 -12.75 13.59
N GLY A 152 19.63 -13.35 12.57
CA GLY A 152 18.67 -12.69 11.69
C GLY A 152 17.33 -12.30 12.33
N GLY A 153 17.10 -12.67 13.60
CA GLY A 153 15.87 -12.35 14.34
C GLY A 153 14.77 -13.41 14.22
N VAL A 154 15.05 -14.57 13.62
CA VAL A 154 14.07 -15.66 13.52
C VAL A 154 13.92 -16.33 14.90
N THR A 155 12.76 -16.14 15.51
CA THR A 155 12.37 -16.80 16.77
C THR A 155 11.35 -17.91 16.50
N PHE A 156 11.18 -18.86 17.42
CA PHE A 156 10.18 -19.92 17.26
C PHE A 156 8.77 -19.33 17.26
N ASP A 157 8.49 -18.39 18.16
CA ASP A 157 7.19 -17.69 18.20
C ASP A 157 6.93 -16.91 16.91
N GLY A 158 7.98 -16.35 16.30
CA GLY A 158 7.90 -15.66 15.02
C GLY A 158 7.69 -16.59 13.82
N ILE A 159 7.93 -17.90 13.94
CA ILE A 159 7.63 -18.87 12.87
C ILE A 159 6.13 -19.19 12.83
N ASP A 160 5.46 -19.11 13.97
CA ASP A 160 4.02 -19.38 14.12
C ASP A 160 3.15 -18.12 13.86
N ALA A 161 3.75 -16.94 13.74
CA ALA A 161 3.05 -15.72 13.39
C ALA A 161 2.56 -15.75 11.92
N ASP A 162 1.33 -15.29 11.68
CA ASP A 162 0.74 -15.24 10.32
C ASP A 162 1.52 -14.31 9.37
N GLN A 163 2.12 -13.25 9.91
CA GLN A 163 2.99 -12.32 9.17
C GLN A 163 4.40 -12.38 9.75
N ARG A 164 5.35 -12.90 8.96
CA ARG A 164 6.74 -13.15 9.38
C ARG A 164 7.67 -12.21 8.65
N GLU A 165 8.27 -11.30 9.39
CA GLU A 165 9.20 -10.30 8.84
C GLU A 165 10.56 -10.41 9.51
N PHE A 166 11.61 -10.58 8.71
CA PHE A 166 12.97 -10.69 9.22
C PHE A 166 13.86 -9.60 8.62
N PRO A 167 13.74 -8.34 9.07
CA PRO A 167 14.38 -7.18 8.42
C PRO A 167 15.92 -7.27 8.41
N ARG A 168 16.52 -8.03 9.33
CA ARG A 168 17.97 -8.21 9.39
C ARG A 168 18.50 -9.18 8.34
N ILE A 169 17.72 -10.17 7.89
CA ILE A 169 18.20 -11.19 6.95
C ILE A 169 18.65 -10.60 5.61
N PRO A 170 17.87 -9.72 4.93
CA PRO A 170 18.31 -9.10 3.68
C PRO A 170 19.57 -8.25 3.85
N ALA A 171 19.68 -7.52 4.96
CA ALA A 171 20.87 -6.72 5.27
C ALA A 171 22.11 -7.61 5.48
N LEU A 172 21.96 -8.73 6.21
CA LEU A 172 23.05 -9.70 6.42
C LEU A 172 23.48 -10.35 5.10
N ILE A 173 22.54 -10.70 4.21
CA ILE A 173 22.85 -11.22 2.86
C ILE A 173 23.65 -10.20 2.07
N PHE A 174 23.21 -8.93 2.05
CA PHE A 174 23.90 -7.87 1.35
C PHE A 174 25.33 -7.68 1.87
N TRP A 175 25.50 -7.50 3.19
CA TRP A 175 26.82 -7.28 3.78
C TRP A 175 27.75 -8.47 3.63
N LEU A 176 27.25 -9.70 3.79
CA LEU A 176 28.03 -10.91 3.55
C LEU A 176 28.50 -10.98 2.09
N THR A 177 27.60 -10.74 1.14
CA THR A 177 27.94 -10.78 -0.29
C THR A 177 28.91 -9.67 -0.67
N ALA A 178 28.72 -8.45 -0.14
CA ALA A 178 29.63 -7.33 -0.34
C ALA A 178 31.03 -7.62 0.20
N ALA A 179 31.12 -8.15 1.43
CA ALA A 179 32.40 -8.56 2.01
C ALA A 179 33.05 -9.63 1.14
N LEU A 180 32.34 -10.71 0.78
CA LEU A 180 32.87 -11.78 -0.07
C LEU A 180 33.32 -11.26 -1.43
N ALA A 181 32.56 -10.37 -2.07
CA ALA A 181 32.92 -9.80 -3.36
C ALA A 181 34.19 -8.94 -3.29
N VAL A 182 34.30 -8.05 -2.29
CA VAL A 182 35.47 -7.18 -2.11
C VAL A 182 36.71 -7.99 -1.75
N PHE A 183 36.60 -8.91 -0.78
CA PHE A 183 37.69 -9.81 -0.42
C PHE A 183 38.06 -10.72 -1.59
N GLY A 184 37.08 -11.28 -2.28
CA GLY A 184 37.28 -12.10 -3.47
C GLY A 184 38.06 -11.35 -4.55
N LEU A 185 37.70 -10.10 -4.83
CA LEU A 185 38.37 -9.26 -5.83
C LEU A 185 39.84 -9.04 -5.47
N PHE A 186 40.11 -8.72 -4.21
CA PHE A 186 41.48 -8.57 -3.72
C PHE A 186 42.25 -9.90 -3.83
N GLU A 187 41.71 -10.99 -3.32
CA GLU A 187 42.39 -12.29 -3.25
C GLU A 187 42.57 -12.95 -4.63
N ALA A 188 41.70 -12.68 -5.60
CA ALA A 188 41.82 -13.23 -6.95
C ALA A 188 42.87 -12.49 -7.80
N HIS A 189 43.08 -11.19 -7.55
CA HIS A 189 43.89 -10.35 -8.43
C HIS A 189 45.18 -9.84 -7.80
N VAL A 190 45.29 -9.81 -6.47
CA VAL A 190 46.51 -9.38 -5.77
C VAL A 190 47.32 -10.62 -5.39
N VAL A 191 48.49 -10.78 -6.00
CA VAL A 191 49.41 -11.87 -5.65
C VAL A 191 50.33 -11.38 -4.56
N TYR A 192 50.29 -12.05 -3.42
CA TYR A 192 51.13 -11.73 -2.29
C TYR A 192 51.43 -12.98 -1.47
N ARG A 193 52.49 -12.92 -0.68
CA ARG A 193 52.85 -13.91 0.32
C ARG A 193 52.22 -13.52 1.65
N SER A 194 51.27 -14.32 2.12
CA SER A 194 50.57 -14.08 3.38
C SER A 194 51.57 -14.00 4.56
N PRO A 195 51.45 -13.01 5.47
CA PRO A 195 52.30 -12.95 6.65
C PRO A 195 51.94 -14.01 7.70
N VAL A 196 50.76 -14.61 7.56
CA VAL A 196 50.23 -15.68 8.42
C VAL A 196 50.18 -16.97 7.61
N VAL A 197 50.77 -18.04 8.16
CA VAL A 197 50.75 -19.38 7.56
C VAL A 197 50.07 -20.33 8.53
N ALA A 198 49.16 -21.16 8.02
CA ALA A 198 48.58 -22.22 8.82
C ALA A 198 49.60 -23.36 8.98
N VAL A 199 49.98 -23.67 10.22
CA VAL A 199 50.80 -24.83 10.60
C VAL A 199 49.93 -25.86 11.32
N ALA A 200 50.43 -27.08 11.52
CA ALA A 200 49.63 -28.19 12.07
C ALA A 200 48.90 -27.83 13.37
N ASP A 201 49.57 -27.08 14.25
CA ASP A 201 49.07 -26.74 15.59
C ASP A 201 48.64 -25.26 15.73
N GLY A 202 48.41 -24.55 14.63
CA GLY A 202 47.91 -23.17 14.67
C GLY A 202 48.51 -22.25 13.60
N PHE A 203 49.14 -21.16 14.04
CA PHE A 203 49.66 -20.10 13.19
C PHE A 203 51.20 -20.03 13.22
N GLY A 204 51.79 -19.92 12.04
CA GLY A 204 53.17 -19.47 11.83
C GLY A 204 53.19 -18.08 11.21
N THR A 205 54.31 -17.38 11.36
CA THR A 205 54.52 -16.07 10.74
C THR A 205 55.59 -16.17 9.65
N GLN A 206 55.44 -15.37 8.60
CA GLN A 206 56.47 -15.15 7.58
C GLN A 206 56.43 -13.70 7.10
N THR A 207 57.47 -13.25 6.40
CA THR A 207 57.51 -11.87 5.87
C THR A 207 56.47 -11.69 4.76
N PHE A 208 55.65 -10.64 4.88
CA PHE A 208 54.74 -10.22 3.80
C PHE A 208 55.54 -9.77 2.58
N ALA A 209 55.19 -10.28 1.41
CA ALA A 209 55.78 -9.87 0.15
C ALA A 209 54.68 -9.68 -0.90
N PHE A 210 54.58 -8.48 -1.46
CA PHE A 210 53.71 -8.24 -2.61
C PHE A 210 54.43 -8.70 -3.88
N GLU A 211 53.82 -9.61 -4.63
CA GLU A 211 54.42 -10.27 -5.79
C GLU A 211 53.85 -9.72 -7.12
N GLY A 212 52.66 -9.12 -7.12
CA GLY A 212 52.11 -8.40 -8.29
C GLY A 212 50.59 -8.37 -8.35
N VAL A 213 50.04 -7.93 -9.49
CA VAL A 213 48.60 -7.97 -9.80
C VAL A 213 48.36 -8.83 -11.05
N VAL A 214 47.45 -9.80 -10.96
CA VAL A 214 47.00 -10.63 -12.08
C VAL A 214 45.81 -9.94 -12.75
N GLY A 215 46.04 -9.40 -13.95
CA GLY A 215 45.01 -8.68 -14.71
C GLY A 215 44.04 -9.58 -15.49
N THR A 216 44.33 -10.88 -15.64
CA THR A 216 43.45 -11.82 -16.34
C THR A 216 42.09 -11.86 -15.65
N ASP A 217 41.02 -11.63 -16.41
CA ASP A 217 39.63 -11.59 -15.95
C ASP A 217 39.29 -10.49 -14.91
N ALA A 218 40.25 -9.64 -14.52
CA ALA A 218 40.06 -8.59 -13.51
C ALA A 218 38.97 -7.59 -13.91
N ALA A 219 38.92 -7.20 -15.18
CA ALA A 219 37.89 -6.32 -15.70
C ALA A 219 36.49 -6.97 -15.61
N ALA A 220 36.37 -8.25 -15.96
CA ALA A 220 35.10 -8.96 -15.92
C ALA A 220 34.59 -9.10 -14.47
N HIS A 221 35.46 -9.50 -13.54
CA HIS A 221 35.12 -9.60 -12.12
C HIS A 221 34.75 -8.24 -11.52
N LEU A 222 35.50 -7.18 -11.83
CA LEU A 222 35.21 -5.83 -11.35
C LEU A 222 33.84 -5.35 -11.83
N VAL A 223 33.53 -5.52 -13.12
CA VAL A 223 32.22 -5.20 -13.68
C VAL A 223 31.13 -6.06 -13.02
N GLY A 224 31.39 -7.35 -12.82
CA GLY A 224 30.49 -8.27 -12.10
C GLY A 224 30.15 -7.76 -10.70
N VAL A 225 31.14 -7.33 -9.92
CA VAL A 225 30.92 -6.77 -8.57
C VAL A 225 30.17 -5.43 -8.63
N ILE A 226 30.55 -4.53 -9.54
CA ILE A 226 29.91 -3.21 -9.72
C ILE A 226 28.44 -3.36 -10.12
N VAL A 227 28.08 -4.38 -10.90
CA VAL A 227 26.69 -4.66 -11.27
C VAL A 227 25.96 -5.41 -10.16
N LEU A 228 26.59 -6.42 -9.54
CA LEU A 228 25.96 -7.27 -8.54
C LEU A 228 25.56 -6.49 -7.29
N LEU A 229 26.43 -5.65 -6.72
CA LEU A 229 26.15 -5.02 -5.43
C LEU A 229 24.98 -4.04 -5.48
N PRO A 230 24.86 -3.13 -6.46
CA PRO A 230 23.67 -2.29 -6.61
C PRO A 230 22.42 -3.10 -6.94
N ALA A 231 22.51 -4.12 -7.81
CA ALA A 231 21.37 -4.98 -8.14
C ALA A 231 20.89 -5.75 -6.90
N LEU A 232 21.80 -6.30 -6.10
CA LEU A 232 21.51 -7.00 -4.85
C LEU A 232 20.97 -6.03 -3.80
N ARG A 233 21.52 -4.82 -3.67
CA ARG A 233 21.01 -3.79 -2.76
C ARG A 233 19.58 -3.47 -3.13
N TYR A 234 19.33 -3.09 -4.39
CA TYR A 234 17.98 -2.82 -4.89
C TYR A 234 17.05 -4.00 -4.63
N PHE A 235 17.47 -5.22 -4.98
CA PHE A 235 16.70 -6.44 -4.78
C PHE A 235 16.36 -6.73 -3.31
N THR A 236 17.28 -6.52 -2.37
CA THR A 236 17.08 -6.78 -0.93
C THR A 236 16.33 -5.67 -0.21
N THR A 237 16.47 -4.42 -0.65
CA THR A 237 15.76 -3.24 -0.13
C THR A 237 14.43 -2.98 -0.84
N TYR A 238 14.11 -3.72 -1.90
CA TYR A 238 12.86 -3.55 -2.62
C TYR A 238 11.68 -3.94 -1.73
N GLU A 239 11.13 -2.95 -1.05
CA GLU A 239 9.83 -2.99 -0.42
C GLU A 239 8.89 -2.26 -1.37
N ARG A 240 7.92 -2.98 -1.95
CA ARG A 240 6.81 -2.30 -2.61
C ARG A 240 5.96 -1.70 -1.50
N GLY A 241 6.21 -0.44 -1.18
CA GLY A 241 5.24 0.44 -0.54
C GLY A 241 4.33 0.98 -1.62
N LEU A 242 3.02 0.80 -1.48
CA LEU A 242 2.04 1.58 -2.23
C LEU A 242 1.43 2.57 -1.25
N ASN A 243 1.69 3.85 -1.49
CA ASN A 243 1.13 4.95 -0.70
C ASN A 243 -0.11 5.47 -1.44
N ALA A 244 -1.28 5.25 -0.83
CA ALA A 244 -2.52 5.80 -1.33
C ALA A 244 -3.05 6.83 -0.34
N ILE A 245 -3.48 7.99 -0.84
CA ILE A 245 -4.18 9.01 -0.07
C ILE A 245 -5.62 9.13 -0.56
N MET A 246 -6.58 9.22 0.37
CA MET A 246 -7.97 9.54 0.05
C MET A 246 -8.27 11.01 0.31
N LEU A 247 -8.86 11.68 -0.67
CA LEU A 247 -9.31 13.06 -0.62
C LEU A 247 -10.78 13.15 -1.04
N GLY A 248 -11.43 14.24 -0.61
CA GLY A 248 -12.73 14.63 -1.15
C GLY A 248 -13.51 15.52 -0.20
N PRO A 249 -14.65 16.07 -0.67
CA PRO A 249 -15.30 17.21 -0.05
C PRO A 249 -15.88 16.86 1.33
N LYS A 250 -16.39 17.89 2.01
CA LYS A 250 -17.03 17.75 3.32
C LYS A 250 -18.13 16.69 3.27
N ARG A 251 -18.08 15.75 4.22
CA ARG A 251 -19.06 14.66 4.36
C ARG A 251 -19.22 13.79 3.10
N SER A 252 -18.14 13.60 2.35
CA SER A 252 -18.11 12.68 1.20
C SER A 252 -18.01 11.20 1.59
N GLY A 253 -18.14 10.86 2.87
CA GLY A 253 -18.06 9.47 3.34
C GLY A 253 -16.63 8.92 3.52
N LYS A 254 -15.59 9.76 3.54
CA LYS A 254 -14.17 9.33 3.71
C LYS A 254 -13.96 8.38 4.89
N SER A 255 -14.35 8.81 6.10
CA SER A 255 -14.17 8.03 7.33
C SER A 255 -14.99 6.74 7.33
N ALA A 256 -16.19 6.77 6.73
CA ALA A 256 -17.03 5.59 6.54
C ALA A 256 -16.32 4.59 5.60
N VAL A 257 -15.93 5.04 4.40
CA VAL A 257 -15.19 4.22 3.43
C VAL A 257 -13.93 3.62 4.06
N PHE A 258 -13.14 4.41 4.78
CA PHE A 258 -11.97 3.91 5.49
C PHE A 258 -12.31 2.81 6.51
N GLY A 259 -13.32 3.05 7.36
CA GLY A 259 -13.80 2.05 8.32
C GLY A 259 -14.28 0.77 7.65
N GLY A 260 -14.99 0.89 6.52
CA GLY A 260 -15.47 -0.25 5.74
C GLY A 260 -14.35 -1.04 5.04
N ILE A 261 -13.36 -0.35 4.48
CA ILE A 261 -12.15 -0.96 3.90
C ILE A 261 -11.35 -1.70 4.98
N HIS A 262 -11.24 -1.10 6.17
CA HIS A 262 -10.56 -1.72 7.29
C HIS A 262 -11.23 -3.03 7.70
N LEU A 263 -12.55 -3.04 7.86
CA LEU A 263 -13.32 -4.25 8.14
C LEU A 263 -13.12 -5.29 7.02
N TYR A 264 -13.16 -4.85 5.76
CA TYR A 264 -12.89 -5.73 4.62
C TYR A 264 -11.50 -6.40 4.69
N ILE A 265 -10.45 -5.62 4.92
CA ILE A 265 -9.06 -6.14 5.02
C ILE A 265 -8.95 -7.13 6.16
N ARG A 266 -9.45 -6.80 7.36
CA ARG A 266 -9.36 -7.71 8.49
C ARG A 266 -10.12 -9.01 8.22
N ASP A 267 -11.33 -8.93 7.68
CA ASP A 267 -12.19 -10.09 7.50
C ASP A 267 -11.83 -10.95 6.27
N ASN A 268 -11.03 -10.44 5.32
CA ASN A 268 -10.73 -11.16 4.06
C ASN A 268 -9.25 -11.25 3.69
N VAL A 269 -8.39 -10.41 4.26
CA VAL A 269 -6.97 -10.29 3.90
C VAL A 269 -6.07 -10.64 5.09
N ASP A 270 -6.48 -10.28 6.30
CA ASP A 270 -5.66 -10.35 7.50
C ASP A 270 -6.45 -10.86 8.72
N GLU A 271 -7.01 -12.08 8.62
CA GLU A 271 -7.83 -12.70 9.66
C GLU A 271 -7.09 -12.87 11.01
N GLY A 272 -5.75 -12.70 11.05
CA GLY A 272 -4.91 -12.86 12.25
C GLY A 272 -3.92 -11.73 12.58
N GLY A 273 -3.88 -10.63 11.84
CA GLY A 273 -2.81 -9.61 11.95
C GLY A 273 -3.03 -8.46 12.95
N ALA A 274 -1.92 -7.77 13.27
CA ALA A 274 -1.84 -6.68 14.26
C ALA A 274 -2.72 -5.46 13.94
N ALA A 275 -3.10 -5.26 12.67
CA ALA A 275 -4.02 -4.20 12.24
C ALA A 275 -5.38 -4.27 12.96
N ALA A 276 -5.78 -5.45 13.44
CA ALA A 276 -7.04 -5.69 14.14
C ALA A 276 -7.18 -4.92 15.48
N THR A 277 -6.09 -4.47 16.12
CA THR A 277 -6.13 -3.96 17.50
C THR A 277 -6.37 -2.45 17.63
N ARG A 278 -5.87 -1.61 16.71
CA ARG A 278 -6.00 -0.13 16.80
C ARG A 278 -7.39 0.41 16.44
N VAL A 279 -8.24 -0.40 15.80
CA VAL A 279 -9.52 0.04 15.22
C VAL A 279 -10.74 -0.48 16.00
N SER A 280 -10.53 -1.04 17.19
CA SER A 280 -11.59 -1.60 18.02
C SER A 280 -12.72 -0.60 18.34
N ARG A 281 -12.47 0.72 18.42
CA ARG A 281 -13.51 1.74 18.67
C ARG A 281 -14.33 2.14 17.44
N LEU A 282 -13.68 2.40 16.29
CA LEU A 282 -14.36 2.65 14.99
C LEU A 282 -15.15 1.41 14.56
N ARG A 283 -14.60 0.23 14.84
CA ARG A 283 -15.31 -1.04 14.75
C ARG A 283 -16.49 -1.06 15.72
N GLN A 284 -16.29 -0.75 17.00
CA GLN A 284 -17.37 -0.80 17.99
C GLN A 284 -18.52 0.16 17.65
N SER A 285 -18.25 1.32 17.04
CA SER A 285 -19.30 2.23 16.56
C SER A 285 -20.04 1.67 15.34
N ILE A 286 -19.33 1.13 14.35
CA ILE A 286 -19.94 0.50 13.16
C ILE A 286 -20.70 -0.79 13.55
N GLU A 287 -20.14 -1.60 14.44
CA GLU A 287 -20.74 -2.83 15.00
C GLU A 287 -21.89 -2.52 15.95
N SER A 288 -21.88 -1.38 16.65
CA SER A 288 -23.06 -0.86 17.35
C SER A 288 -24.10 -0.27 16.39
N THR A 289 -23.97 -0.55 15.08
CA THR A 289 -24.90 -0.16 14.01
C THR A 289 -25.05 1.34 13.80
N GLN A 290 -24.15 2.15 14.33
CA GLN A 290 -24.12 3.59 14.15
C GLN A 290 -23.00 3.97 13.17
N PHE A 291 -23.27 4.93 12.30
CA PHE A 291 -22.18 5.55 11.54
C PHE A 291 -21.26 6.28 12.54
N PRO A 292 -19.93 6.16 12.42
CA PRO A 292 -19.03 7.01 13.17
C PRO A 292 -19.44 8.46 12.90
N ASP A 293 -19.66 9.25 13.96
CA ASP A 293 -19.86 10.69 13.81
C ASP A 293 -18.62 11.22 13.05
N PRO A 294 -18.78 11.95 11.92
CA PRO A 294 -17.66 12.41 11.07
C PRO A 294 -16.58 13.23 11.79
N THR A 295 -16.78 13.58 13.07
CA THR A 295 -15.86 14.36 13.88
C THR A 295 -16.03 14.03 15.37
N PRO A 296 -15.47 12.92 15.89
CA PRO A 296 -15.39 12.74 17.32
C PRO A 296 -14.17 13.49 17.84
N ALA A 297 -14.39 14.58 18.59
CA ALA A 297 -13.38 15.34 19.34
C ALA A 297 -12.62 14.51 20.42
N THR A 298 -12.66 13.18 20.38
CA THR A 298 -12.37 12.29 21.52
C THR A 298 -11.37 11.18 21.22
N LEU A 299 -10.69 11.18 20.07
CA LEU A 299 -9.71 10.13 19.72
C LEU A 299 -8.25 10.43 20.07
N GLN A 300 -7.94 11.60 20.63
CA GLN A 300 -6.73 11.78 21.46
C GLN A 300 -7.12 12.27 22.86
N PRO A 301 -6.79 11.51 23.93
CA PRO A 301 -6.87 12.01 25.28
C PRO A 301 -5.68 12.96 25.51
N GLY A 302 -5.87 14.25 25.26
CA GLY A 302 -4.79 15.24 25.45
C GLY A 302 -5.20 16.72 25.45
N GLY A 303 -6.27 17.11 24.77
CA GLY A 303 -6.68 18.53 24.68
C GLY A 303 -7.85 18.86 25.61
N ASP A 304 -7.61 19.72 26.60
CA ASP A 304 -8.66 20.30 27.45
C ASP A 304 -9.68 21.11 26.61
N GLY A 305 -10.85 20.52 26.35
CA GLY A 305 -12.14 21.22 26.37
C GLY A 305 -12.53 22.15 25.23
N SER A 306 -11.74 22.36 24.17
CA SER A 306 -12.20 23.08 22.97
C SER A 306 -12.64 22.09 21.90
N GLY A 307 -13.94 22.12 21.54
CA GLY A 307 -14.59 21.18 20.63
C GLY A 307 -14.21 21.32 19.15
N GLU A 308 -12.96 21.72 18.86
CA GLU A 308 -12.44 21.74 17.50
C GLU A 308 -12.02 20.32 17.09
N SER A 309 -12.46 19.95 15.89
CA SER A 309 -12.28 18.60 15.36
C SER A 309 -10.82 18.42 14.98
N GLN A 310 -10.04 17.72 15.81
CA GLN A 310 -8.65 17.45 15.46
C GLN A 310 -8.60 16.52 14.23
N PRO A 311 -7.95 16.97 13.14
CA PRO A 311 -7.74 16.12 11.98
C PRO A 311 -6.92 14.87 12.35
N MET A 312 -7.24 13.74 11.71
CA MET A 312 -6.68 12.43 12.09
C MET A 312 -6.06 11.74 10.88
N LEU A 313 -4.78 11.38 10.97
CA LEU A 313 -4.14 10.49 10.01
C LEU A 313 -4.46 9.04 10.35
N LEU A 314 -5.29 8.43 9.53
CA LEU A 314 -5.64 7.02 9.62
C LEU A 314 -4.77 6.21 8.66
N GLU A 315 -3.88 5.38 9.18
CA GLU A 315 -3.04 4.50 8.37
C GLU A 315 -3.48 3.05 8.49
N LEU A 316 -3.63 2.41 7.34
CA LEU A 316 -3.92 0.99 7.24
C LEU A 316 -2.82 0.27 6.47
N PRO A 317 -1.79 -0.24 7.17
CA PRO A 317 -0.83 -1.14 6.55
C PRO A 317 -1.49 -2.50 6.35
N TYR A 318 -1.42 -3.02 5.13
CA TYR A 318 -1.81 -4.40 4.82
C TYR A 318 -0.92 -4.99 3.73
N SER A 319 -0.93 -6.32 3.62
CA SER A 319 -0.22 -7.02 2.55
C SER A 319 -1.20 -7.40 1.43
N TRP A 320 -0.79 -7.21 0.18
CA TRP A 320 -1.61 -7.63 -0.97
C TRP A 320 -0.81 -8.40 -2.01
N GLY A 321 -1.44 -9.45 -2.54
CA GLY A 321 -0.93 -10.24 -3.65
C GLY A 321 -0.49 -11.64 -3.24
N ARG A 322 -0.85 -12.64 -4.07
CA ARG A 322 -0.57 -14.06 -3.79
C ARG A 322 0.87 -14.46 -4.05
N PHE A 323 1.49 -13.90 -5.10
CA PHE A 323 2.81 -14.33 -5.58
C PHE A 323 3.94 -13.36 -5.30
N VAL A 324 3.64 -12.07 -5.14
CA VAL A 324 4.60 -11.03 -4.80
C VAL A 324 3.90 -10.07 -3.84
N PRO A 325 3.79 -10.46 -2.56
CA PRO A 325 3.14 -9.65 -1.56
C PRO A 325 3.75 -8.25 -1.54
N THR A 326 2.86 -7.26 -1.61
CA THR A 326 3.18 -5.84 -1.65
C THR A 326 2.67 -5.22 -0.35
N ARG A 327 3.49 -4.41 0.31
CA ARG A 327 3.05 -3.64 1.48
C ARG A 327 2.26 -2.45 0.97
N VAL A 328 0.99 -2.42 1.29
CA VAL A 328 0.13 -1.31 0.91
C VAL A 328 -0.10 -0.50 2.18
N ARG A 329 0.26 0.76 2.13
CA ARG A 329 -0.06 1.74 3.16
C ARG A 329 -1.18 2.60 2.62
N PHE A 330 -2.40 2.25 3.01
CA PHE A 330 -3.56 3.06 2.69
C PHE A 330 -3.71 4.09 3.79
N SER A 331 -3.40 5.35 3.49
CA SER A 331 -3.56 6.44 4.43
C SER A 331 -4.76 7.29 4.04
N VAL A 332 -5.58 7.60 5.03
CA VAL A 332 -6.67 8.55 4.88
C VAL A 332 -6.40 9.65 5.88
N VAL A 333 -6.24 10.86 5.36
CA VAL A 333 -6.25 12.02 6.22
C VAL A 333 -7.71 12.40 6.42
N ASP A 334 -8.21 12.19 7.62
CA ASP A 334 -9.51 12.69 8.01
C ASP A 334 -9.36 14.16 8.41
N TYR A 335 -9.42 15.04 7.40
CA TYR A 335 -9.50 16.48 7.60
C TYR A 335 -10.96 16.95 7.49
N PRO A 336 -11.34 18.01 8.23
CA PRO A 336 -12.59 18.72 7.99
C PRO A 336 -12.64 19.12 6.53
N GLY A 337 -13.68 18.73 5.78
CA GLY A 337 -13.68 18.91 4.32
C GLY A 337 -13.55 20.36 3.84
N GLU A 338 -13.80 21.33 4.71
CA GLU A 338 -13.52 22.76 4.48
C GLU A 338 -12.03 23.05 4.24
N ALA A 339 -11.12 22.20 4.71
CA ALA A 339 -9.69 22.30 4.45
C ALA A 339 -9.32 21.93 3.00
N LEU A 340 -10.22 21.32 2.22
CA LEU A 340 -9.88 20.80 0.90
C LEU A 340 -9.42 21.90 -0.05
N GLU A 341 -10.08 23.06 -0.01
CA GLU A 341 -9.69 24.25 -0.77
C GLU A 341 -8.27 24.66 -0.40
N ASP A 342 -7.96 24.81 0.89
CA ASP A 342 -6.63 25.20 1.34
C ASP A 342 -5.57 24.15 1.01
N ILE A 343 -5.88 22.86 1.18
CA ILE A 343 -4.98 21.76 0.82
C ILE A 343 -4.62 21.83 -0.66
N LEU A 344 -5.59 22.11 -1.52
CA LEU A 344 -5.44 22.10 -2.97
C LEU A 344 -5.15 23.48 -3.58
N ALA A 345 -5.09 24.55 -2.80
CA ALA A 345 -4.82 25.91 -3.29
C ALA A 345 -3.53 25.98 -4.13
N GLU A 346 -2.44 25.34 -3.69
CA GLU A 346 -1.18 25.28 -4.46
C GLU A 346 -1.35 24.51 -5.78
N VAL A 347 -2.18 23.47 -5.80
CA VAL A 347 -2.47 22.66 -7.00
C VAL A 347 -3.31 23.47 -7.98
N MET A 348 -4.34 24.17 -7.48
CA MET A 348 -5.21 25.04 -8.27
C MET A 348 -4.44 26.22 -8.87
N GLU A 349 -3.57 26.87 -8.09
CA GLU A 349 -2.72 27.96 -8.56
C GLU A 349 -1.81 27.48 -9.71
N LYS A 350 -1.16 26.33 -9.54
CA LYS A 350 -0.32 25.72 -10.58
C LYS A 350 -1.11 25.33 -11.82
N ALA A 351 -2.31 24.77 -11.65
CA ALA A 351 -3.16 24.39 -12.78
C ALA A 351 -3.59 25.64 -13.56
N THR A 352 -3.98 26.70 -12.86
CA THR A 352 -4.32 27.99 -13.46
C THR A 352 -3.13 28.61 -14.20
N GLN A 353 -1.93 28.55 -13.61
CA GLN A 353 -0.70 29.02 -14.26
C GLN A 353 -0.36 28.21 -15.52
N GLN A 354 -0.59 26.89 -15.53
CA GLN A 354 -0.39 26.08 -16.74
C GLN A 354 -1.37 26.44 -17.86
N THR A 355 -2.65 26.66 -17.52
CA THR A 355 -3.67 27.04 -18.50
C THR A 355 -3.46 28.46 -19.04
N GLN A 356 -3.06 29.41 -18.18
CA GLN A 356 -2.80 30.80 -18.58
C GLN A 356 -1.42 30.99 -19.24
N GLY A 357 -0.44 30.14 -18.89
CA GLY A 357 0.93 30.20 -19.40
C GLY A 357 1.13 29.55 -20.76
N GLY A 358 0.14 28.85 -21.31
CA GLY A 358 0.21 28.22 -22.63
C GLY A 358 0.39 29.19 -23.80
N ASP A 359 0.05 30.47 -23.63
CA ASP A 359 0.27 31.55 -24.61
C ASP A 359 1.36 32.54 -24.18
N ALA A 360 1.87 32.44 -22.95
CA ALA A 360 2.95 33.28 -22.47
C ALA A 360 4.29 32.60 -22.82
N GLU A 361 4.73 32.86 -24.06
CA GLU A 361 6.13 32.89 -24.49
C GLU A 361 7.01 31.87 -23.77
N ILE A 362 7.24 30.71 -24.40
CA ILE A 362 8.37 29.84 -24.09
C ILE A 362 9.61 30.75 -24.10
N ALA A 363 9.99 31.22 -22.91
CA ALA A 363 11.27 31.83 -22.63
C ALA A 363 12.28 30.72 -22.86
N THR A 364 12.62 30.57 -24.12
CA THR A 364 13.83 29.92 -24.57
C THR A 364 14.94 30.62 -23.81
N ASP A 365 15.41 29.95 -22.76
CA ASP A 365 16.81 30.02 -22.35
C ASP A 365 17.63 30.19 -23.63
N GLY A 366 18.29 31.34 -23.75
CA GLY A 366 18.97 31.85 -24.93
C GLY A 366 20.16 30.99 -25.36
N GLY A 367 19.91 29.73 -25.68
CA GLY A 367 20.78 28.90 -26.47
C GLY A 367 20.50 29.17 -27.94
N GLU A 368 21.44 29.84 -28.59
CA GLU A 368 21.57 29.96 -30.03
C GLU A 368 21.41 28.58 -30.70
N ARG A 369 20.18 28.21 -31.06
CA ARG A 369 19.93 27.11 -31.99
C ARG A 369 19.86 27.70 -33.37
N GLU A 370 20.94 27.48 -34.11
CA GLU A 370 21.01 27.67 -35.56
C GLU A 370 19.75 27.08 -36.20
N SER A 371 19.11 27.93 -37.00
CA SER A 371 17.96 27.67 -37.86
C SER A 371 18.02 26.31 -38.56
N SER A 372 17.08 25.43 -38.25
CA SER A 372 16.66 24.37 -39.18
C SER A 372 15.27 24.73 -39.70
N ASP A 373 15.23 25.11 -40.98
CA ASP A 373 14.03 25.28 -41.80
C ASP A 373 13.07 24.11 -41.62
N PHE A 374 11.90 24.41 -41.04
CA PHE A 374 10.73 23.54 -41.12
C PHE A 374 9.52 24.39 -41.50
N ASP A 375 9.40 24.66 -42.80
CA ASP A 375 8.25 25.30 -43.44
C ASP A 375 7.02 24.39 -43.30
N ILE A 376 6.04 24.82 -42.49
CA ILE A 376 4.68 24.30 -42.55
C ILE A 376 3.87 25.31 -43.38
N PRO A 377 3.36 24.94 -44.57
CA PRO A 377 2.56 25.84 -45.37
C PRO A 377 1.15 25.92 -44.79
N PHE A 378 0.81 27.03 -44.16
CA PHE A 378 -0.57 27.45 -44.01
C PHE A 378 -0.99 28.16 -45.30
N SER A 379 -1.96 27.57 -46.00
CA SER A 379 -2.71 28.23 -47.06
C SER A 379 -3.74 29.17 -46.42
N GLU A 380 -3.50 30.46 -46.54
CA GLU A 380 -4.55 31.49 -46.54
C GLU A 380 -5.34 31.44 -47.86
N GLY A 381 -6.62 31.82 -47.80
CA GLY A 381 -7.55 31.96 -48.93
C GLY A 381 -8.71 30.96 -48.80
N ASP A 382 -9.98 31.34 -48.83
CA ASP A 382 -10.59 32.52 -49.45
C ASP A 382 -12.01 32.67 -48.89
N ASP A 383 -12.50 33.90 -48.85
CA ASP A 383 -13.90 34.24 -48.60
C ASP A 383 -14.77 33.71 -49.74
N GLY A 384 -15.97 33.18 -49.43
CA GLY A 384 -16.90 32.74 -50.45
C GLY A 384 -18.22 32.22 -49.90
N ASP A 385 -19.19 33.11 -49.78
CA ASP A 385 -20.62 32.79 -49.70
C ASP A 385 -21.03 31.88 -50.88
N ASP A 386 -21.81 30.83 -50.61
CA ASP A 386 -22.95 30.49 -51.46
C ASP A 386 -23.84 29.41 -50.81
N ASP A 387 -25.13 29.73 -50.78
CA ASP A 387 -26.25 28.84 -50.52
C ASP A 387 -26.22 27.62 -51.43
N SER A 388 -26.53 26.42 -50.91
CA SER A 388 -27.24 25.38 -51.66
C SER A 388 -27.68 24.21 -50.78
N ASP A 389 -28.99 23.97 -50.83
CA ASP A 389 -29.70 22.76 -50.44
C ASP A 389 -28.98 21.47 -50.85
N SER A 390 -28.89 20.50 -49.94
CA SER A 390 -29.17 19.12 -50.32
C SER A 390 -29.57 18.28 -49.09
N ALA A 391 -30.81 17.82 -49.14
CA ALA A 391 -31.35 16.76 -48.30
C ALA A 391 -30.56 15.46 -48.53
N VAL A 392 -30.10 14.83 -47.46
CA VAL A 392 -29.59 13.46 -47.49
C VAL A 392 -30.61 12.55 -46.83
N GLN A 393 -31.45 11.99 -47.69
CA GLN A 393 -32.38 10.89 -47.47
C GLN A 393 -31.59 9.58 -47.45
N TRP A 394 -31.45 8.94 -46.27
CA TRP A 394 -31.03 7.55 -46.20
C TRP A 394 -32.27 6.66 -46.12
N GLY A 395 -32.54 6.01 -47.24
CA GLY A 395 -33.62 5.06 -47.43
C GLY A 395 -33.38 3.75 -46.69
N ALA A 396 -34.50 3.20 -46.22
CA ALA A 396 -34.66 1.80 -45.92
C ALA A 396 -34.43 0.94 -47.16
N THR A 397 -33.79 -0.21 -46.96
CA THR A 397 -34.05 -1.41 -47.78
C THR A 397 -34.44 -2.53 -46.84
N ASP A 398 -35.66 -2.96 -47.08
CA ASP A 398 -36.38 -4.11 -46.58
C ASP A 398 -35.82 -5.42 -47.18
N ASP A 399 -36.39 -6.52 -46.69
CA ASP A 399 -36.47 -7.86 -47.28
C ASP A 399 -35.37 -8.88 -46.96
N GLY A 400 -35.78 -9.93 -46.23
CA GLY A 400 -35.33 -11.28 -46.59
C GLY A 400 -35.31 -12.35 -45.49
N ASP A 401 -36.49 -12.89 -45.17
CA ASP A 401 -36.79 -14.34 -45.24
C ASP A 401 -36.37 -15.31 -44.09
N ASP A 402 -37.40 -15.75 -43.38
CA ASP A 402 -37.81 -17.13 -43.07
C ASP A 402 -36.83 -18.18 -42.52
N GLY A 403 -37.17 -18.70 -41.35
CA GLY A 403 -36.52 -19.86 -40.72
C GLY A 403 -37.30 -20.45 -39.55
N ASP A 404 -38.47 -21.03 -39.86
CA ASP A 404 -39.30 -21.81 -38.95
C ASP A 404 -38.57 -22.96 -38.22
N GLY A 405 -38.94 -23.15 -36.95
CA GLY A 405 -39.29 -24.45 -36.40
C GLY A 405 -38.15 -25.32 -35.83
N ARG A 406 -38.19 -25.52 -34.51
CA ARG A 406 -38.20 -26.88 -33.92
C ARG A 406 -38.48 -26.87 -32.41
N ASP A 407 -39.62 -27.49 -32.10
CA ASP A 407 -39.99 -28.08 -30.82
C ASP A 407 -38.95 -29.10 -30.32
N GLY A 408 -38.77 -29.16 -28.99
CA GLY A 408 -37.97 -30.20 -28.35
C GLY A 408 -37.91 -30.08 -26.82
N SER A 409 -39.02 -30.39 -26.15
CA SER A 409 -39.07 -30.75 -24.71
C SER A 409 -39.33 -32.26 -24.59
N PRO A 410 -39.18 -32.94 -23.43
CA PRO A 410 -38.17 -32.84 -22.37
C PRO A 410 -37.59 -34.24 -21.98
N GLY A 411 -36.49 -34.28 -21.21
CA GLY A 411 -36.05 -35.47 -20.45
C GLY A 411 -35.61 -35.00 -19.05
N SER A 412 -36.38 -35.27 -17.99
CA SER A 412 -36.49 -36.53 -17.24
C SER A 412 -35.17 -37.03 -16.65
N SER A 413 -34.91 -36.64 -15.40
CA SER A 413 -34.21 -37.48 -14.43
C SER A 413 -34.73 -37.22 -13.01
N SER A 414 -35.38 -38.26 -12.47
CA SER A 414 -35.55 -38.62 -11.06
C SER A 414 -34.40 -38.18 -10.15
N GLY A 415 -34.56 -37.86 -8.86
CA GLY A 415 -35.66 -38.06 -7.93
C GLY A 415 -35.07 -38.34 -6.55
N VAL A 416 -35.40 -37.54 -5.53
CA VAL A 416 -35.28 -37.92 -4.10
C VAL A 416 -36.40 -37.21 -3.35
N SER A 417 -37.34 -38.00 -2.86
CA SER A 417 -38.41 -37.62 -1.95
C SER A 417 -38.06 -38.06 -0.53
N SER A 418 -38.07 -37.15 0.44
CA SER A 418 -38.09 -37.48 1.87
C SER A 418 -39.30 -36.84 2.54
N GLN A 419 -40.34 -37.68 2.60
CA GLN A 419 -41.43 -37.80 3.57
C GLN A 419 -41.49 -36.80 4.75
N THR A 420 -42.65 -36.16 4.81
CA THR A 420 -43.35 -35.69 6.00
C THR A 420 -43.63 -36.82 6.99
N GLY A 421 -43.24 -36.63 8.25
CA GLY A 421 -43.69 -37.40 9.40
C GLY A 421 -44.32 -36.46 10.42
N SER A 422 -45.64 -36.38 10.39
CA SER A 422 -46.47 -35.89 11.49
C SER A 422 -46.62 -37.00 12.52
N ASP A 423 -46.31 -36.74 13.79
CA ASP A 423 -46.86 -37.52 14.89
C ASP A 423 -47.14 -36.66 16.12
N SER A 424 -48.26 -37.02 16.72
CA SER A 424 -49.07 -36.32 17.68
C SER A 424 -48.75 -36.66 19.13
N GLY A 425 -49.02 -35.70 20.03
CA GLY A 425 -49.72 -35.97 21.29
C GLY A 425 -48.87 -36.16 22.54
N GLY A 426 -49.21 -35.42 23.59
CA GLY A 426 -48.66 -35.64 24.93
C GLY A 426 -48.96 -34.52 25.91
N ALA A 427 -50.22 -34.40 26.33
CA ALA A 427 -50.68 -33.48 27.36
C ALA A 427 -50.22 -33.91 28.77
N SER A 428 -49.76 -32.94 29.56
CA SER A 428 -49.96 -32.79 31.02
C SER A 428 -49.45 -31.39 31.39
N GLY A 429 -50.09 -30.54 32.18
CA GLY A 429 -51.12 -30.72 33.20
C GLY A 429 -50.52 -30.31 34.56
N GLY A 430 -50.96 -29.18 35.13
CA GLY A 430 -50.72 -28.80 36.54
C GLY A 430 -50.05 -27.43 36.71
N THR A 431 -50.79 -26.33 36.82
CA THR A 431 -51.40 -25.73 38.04
C THR A 431 -50.42 -25.07 39.03
N THR A 432 -50.59 -23.74 39.14
CA THR A 432 -50.62 -22.91 40.37
C THR A 432 -49.42 -22.89 41.31
N SER A 433 -48.86 -21.71 41.55
CA SER A 433 -49.14 -20.96 42.79
C SER A 433 -48.39 -19.62 42.81
N ALA A 434 -49.11 -18.61 43.30
CA ALA A 434 -48.60 -17.32 43.74
C ALA A 434 -47.82 -17.48 45.06
N GLY A 435 -46.90 -16.57 45.35
CA GLY A 435 -46.30 -16.47 46.68
C GLY A 435 -45.14 -15.48 46.74
N ALA A 436 -45.39 -14.37 47.40
CA ALA A 436 -44.49 -13.24 47.62
C ALA A 436 -43.38 -13.52 48.67
N ALA A 437 -42.58 -12.47 48.88
CA ALA A 437 -41.71 -12.16 50.02
C ALA A 437 -40.22 -12.46 49.83
N GLY A 438 -39.42 -11.41 50.06
CA GLY A 438 -37.99 -11.39 49.81
C GLY A 438 -37.13 -11.84 50.98
N SER A 439 -35.83 -11.67 50.81
CA SER A 439 -34.88 -11.48 51.90
C SER A 439 -33.57 -10.91 51.34
N THR A 440 -33.18 -9.77 51.90
CA THR A 440 -31.80 -9.31 52.09
C THR A 440 -30.88 -10.42 52.62
N TYR A 441 -29.64 -10.49 52.12
CA TYR A 441 -28.42 -10.86 52.88
C TYR A 441 -27.16 -10.55 52.06
N ASP A 442 -26.36 -9.61 52.57
CA ASP A 442 -24.92 -9.70 52.92
C ASP A 442 -23.92 -10.18 51.86
N ASP A 443 -22.89 -9.39 51.53
CA ASP A 443 -21.75 -8.95 52.37
C ASP A 443 -20.92 -10.11 52.92
N SER A 444 -19.89 -10.52 52.17
CA SER A 444 -18.64 -11.07 52.69
C SER A 444 -17.62 -11.19 51.56
N GLY A 445 -16.43 -10.66 51.79
CA GLY A 445 -15.42 -10.39 50.77
C GLY A 445 -14.53 -11.56 50.36
N SER A 446 -13.48 -11.22 49.61
CA SER A 446 -12.15 -11.84 49.69
C SER A 446 -11.17 -11.11 48.78
N ASP A 447 -10.08 -10.64 49.39
CA ASP A 447 -8.70 -10.82 48.97
C ASP A 447 -8.23 -10.25 47.62
N SER A 448 -7.71 -9.02 47.68
CA SER A 448 -6.66 -8.54 46.77
C SER A 448 -5.30 -8.66 47.47
N PRO A 449 -4.41 -9.58 47.05
CA PRO A 449 -3.02 -9.55 47.47
C PRO A 449 -2.23 -8.76 46.42
N PHE A 450 -1.65 -7.62 46.80
CA PHE A 450 -0.28 -7.22 46.48
C PHE A 450 -0.08 -5.80 47.01
N GLY A 451 0.72 -5.74 48.08
CA GLY A 451 0.98 -4.55 48.86
C GLY A 451 2.10 -3.69 48.30
N ASP A 452 1.98 -2.42 48.68
CA ASP A 452 3.06 -1.46 48.84
C ASP A 452 4.32 -2.08 49.46
N SER A 453 5.47 -1.76 48.87
CA SER A 453 6.73 -1.75 49.60
C SER A 453 7.50 -0.49 49.23
N SER A 454 7.39 0.49 50.13
CA SER A 454 8.31 1.59 50.30
C SER A 454 9.57 1.11 51.03
N GLY A 455 10.72 1.68 50.67
CA GLY A 455 11.98 1.43 51.38
C GLY A 455 13.17 2.02 50.64
N GLY A 456 13.46 3.30 50.92
CA GLY A 456 14.58 4.02 50.32
C GLY A 456 15.95 3.66 50.87
N LEU A 457 16.97 4.26 50.25
CA LEU A 457 18.16 4.92 50.81
C LEU A 457 19.26 4.95 49.74
N ALA A 458 19.66 6.15 49.30
CA ALA A 458 21.03 6.65 49.41
C ALA A 458 21.28 7.86 48.48
N ASN A 459 21.78 8.92 49.12
CA ASN A 459 22.36 10.13 48.54
C ASN A 459 23.43 9.84 47.49
N ALA A 460 23.39 10.57 46.38
CA ALA A 460 24.58 11.16 45.76
C ALA A 460 24.18 12.48 45.10
N SER A 461 24.75 13.54 45.65
CA SER A 461 24.76 14.90 45.14
C SER A 461 25.58 14.97 43.85
N GLU A 462 24.95 15.33 42.74
CA GLU A 462 25.65 15.87 41.58
C GLU A 462 25.15 17.28 41.28
N ALA A 463 26.14 18.15 41.07
CA ALA A 463 26.01 19.57 40.92
C ALA A 463 25.26 19.94 39.64
N SER A 464 24.23 20.77 39.77
CA SER A 464 23.64 21.56 38.70
C SER A 464 24.69 22.53 38.17
N LEU A 465 25.35 22.15 37.08
CA LEU A 465 26.32 22.98 36.35
C LEU A 465 26.05 22.96 34.84
N PHE A 466 24.76 22.98 34.48
CA PHE A 466 24.30 23.26 33.12
C PHE A 466 23.32 24.42 33.20
N GLY A 467 23.67 25.51 32.52
CA GLY A 467 22.87 26.71 32.47
C GLY A 467 21.60 26.52 31.65
N ASP A 468 20.62 27.37 31.95
CA ASP A 468 19.45 27.67 31.13
C ASP A 468 19.91 28.22 29.76
N GLY A 469 20.43 27.34 28.91
CA GLY A 469 20.48 27.60 27.48
C GLY A 469 19.06 27.43 26.97
N ASP A 470 18.45 28.51 26.52
CA ASP A 470 17.27 28.48 25.65
C ASP A 470 17.58 27.51 24.50
N VAL A 471 17.18 26.24 24.66
CA VAL A 471 17.05 25.31 23.55
C VAL A 471 15.79 25.77 22.86
N THR A 472 15.94 26.69 21.89
CA THR A 472 14.93 26.86 20.87
C THR A 472 14.76 25.49 20.23
N ASP A 473 13.61 24.87 20.48
CA ASP A 473 13.18 23.56 19.99
C ASP A 473 12.92 23.62 18.48
N ASP A 474 13.85 24.23 17.74
CA ASP A 474 13.88 24.27 16.29
C ASP A 474 14.56 22.98 15.84
N GLY A 475 13.82 21.87 15.91
CA GLY A 475 14.16 20.67 15.17
C GLY A 475 14.45 21.03 13.70
N PRO A 476 15.31 20.27 13.00
CA PRO A 476 15.60 20.56 11.59
C PRO A 476 14.30 20.64 10.81
N ASP A 477 14.08 21.75 10.10
CA ASP A 477 12.88 22.00 9.28
C ASP A 477 12.75 20.88 8.24
N ILE A 478 11.87 19.90 8.51
CA ILE A 478 11.70 18.72 7.67
C ILE A 478 10.75 19.12 6.55
N ASP A 479 11.26 19.28 5.33
CA ASP A 479 10.42 19.51 4.14
C ASP A 479 9.42 18.34 3.98
N PRO A 480 8.11 18.56 4.16
CA PRO A 480 7.09 17.52 4.05
C PRO A 480 7.02 16.92 2.63
N LYS A 481 7.55 17.61 1.62
CA LYS A 481 7.58 17.11 0.23
C LYS A 481 8.72 16.12 -0.01
N SER A 482 9.73 16.06 0.87
CA SER A 482 10.93 15.21 0.69
C SER A 482 10.64 13.71 0.70
N SER A 483 9.64 13.27 1.47
CA SER A 483 9.25 11.86 1.56
C SER A 483 7.86 11.70 2.16
N TRP A 484 7.24 10.54 1.93
CA TRP A 484 5.99 10.17 2.57
C TRP A 484 6.11 10.12 4.11
N GLU A 485 7.22 9.60 4.63
CA GLU A 485 7.51 9.58 6.06
C GLU A 485 7.59 11.00 6.65
N ALA A 486 8.27 11.94 5.97
CA ALA A 486 8.30 13.34 6.38
C ALA A 486 6.90 13.97 6.37
N ALA A 487 6.13 13.74 5.31
CA ALA A 487 4.76 14.24 5.18
C ALA A 487 3.85 13.74 6.31
N THR A 488 3.87 12.43 6.58
CA THR A 488 3.06 11.82 7.64
C THR A 488 3.53 12.21 9.04
N GLN A 489 4.83 12.42 9.25
CA GLN A 489 5.36 12.93 10.51
C GLN A 489 4.89 14.37 10.77
N SER A 490 4.98 15.25 9.75
CA SER A 490 4.46 16.62 9.82
C SER A 490 2.97 16.65 10.17
N ILE A 491 2.16 15.74 9.61
CA ILE A 491 0.75 15.60 9.99
C ILE A 491 0.56 15.19 11.46
N ARG A 492 1.40 14.30 11.98
CA ARG A 492 1.27 13.79 13.36
C ARG A 492 1.74 14.80 14.41
N GLU A 493 2.68 15.65 14.06
CA GLU A 493 3.24 16.68 14.95
C GLU A 493 2.42 17.98 14.92
N ALA A 494 1.57 18.16 13.92
CA ALA A 494 0.71 19.33 13.79
C ALA A 494 -0.35 19.41 14.90
N GLU A 495 -0.43 20.57 15.55
CA GLU A 495 -1.43 20.85 16.58
C GLU A 495 -2.73 21.43 15.99
N THR A 496 -2.61 22.10 14.85
CA THR A 496 -3.74 22.73 14.15
C THR A 496 -3.92 22.18 12.74
N LEU A 497 -5.12 22.39 12.18
CA LEU A 497 -5.40 22.06 10.78
C LEU A 497 -4.46 22.79 9.81
N SER A 498 -4.14 24.07 10.11
CA SER A 498 -3.23 24.87 9.29
C SER A 498 -1.82 24.26 9.24
N ASP A 499 -1.33 23.75 10.37
CA ASP A 499 -0.02 23.09 10.48
C ASP A 499 -0.01 21.73 9.76
N MET A 500 -1.16 21.09 9.60
CA MET A 500 -1.30 19.85 8.84
C MET A 500 -1.26 20.04 7.33
N ILE A 501 -1.71 21.19 6.81
CA ILE A 501 -1.82 21.43 5.36
C ILE A 501 -0.51 21.12 4.62
N PRO A 502 0.68 21.59 5.05
CA PRO A 502 1.94 21.22 4.43
C PRO A 502 2.18 19.71 4.38
N GLY A 503 1.89 19.00 5.47
CA GLY A 503 1.99 17.55 5.55
C GLY A 503 1.02 16.83 4.62
N ILE A 504 -0.24 17.27 4.52
CA ILE A 504 -1.23 16.71 3.59
C ILE A 504 -0.79 16.94 2.15
N ARG A 505 -0.33 18.14 1.81
CA ARG A 505 0.25 18.45 0.49
C ARG A 505 1.46 17.57 0.19
N GLY A 506 2.32 17.33 1.20
CA GLY A 506 3.41 16.37 1.12
C GLY A 506 2.94 14.95 0.83
N CYS A 507 1.86 14.49 1.45
CA CYS A 507 1.25 13.19 1.17
C CYS A 507 0.66 13.14 -0.24
N VAL A 508 -0.08 14.16 -0.68
CA VAL A 508 -0.57 14.24 -2.06
C VAL A 508 0.59 14.21 -3.05
N HIS A 509 1.68 14.94 -2.77
CA HIS A 509 2.90 14.97 -3.57
C HIS A 509 3.60 13.60 -3.65
N ASN A 510 3.71 12.89 -2.53
CA ASN A 510 4.41 11.60 -2.42
C ASN A 510 3.52 10.36 -2.63
N ALA A 511 2.22 10.54 -2.86
CA ALA A 511 1.30 9.45 -3.10
C ALA A 511 1.58 8.76 -4.44
N ASP A 512 1.59 7.43 -4.45
CA ASP A 512 1.54 6.65 -5.69
C ASP A 512 0.12 6.68 -6.29
N ARG A 513 -0.91 6.82 -5.43
CA ARG A 513 -2.32 6.87 -5.83
C ARG A 513 -3.10 7.90 -5.04
N ILE A 514 -3.99 8.59 -5.74
CA ILE A 514 -4.92 9.53 -5.13
C ILE A 514 -6.33 8.99 -5.34
N VAL A 515 -7.01 8.69 -4.25
CA VAL A 515 -8.42 8.28 -4.25
C VAL A 515 -9.27 9.53 -4.04
N LEU A 516 -10.18 9.83 -4.96
CA LEU A 516 -11.09 10.97 -4.88
C LEU A 516 -12.51 10.47 -4.59
N THR A 517 -13.08 10.85 -3.45
CA THR A 517 -14.45 10.46 -3.09
C THR A 517 -15.46 11.32 -3.83
N LEU A 518 -16.36 10.69 -4.58
CA LEU A 518 -17.47 11.33 -5.27
C LEU A 518 -18.76 11.01 -4.51
N PRO A 519 -19.32 11.94 -3.73
CA PRO A 519 -20.51 11.65 -2.96
C PRO A 519 -21.76 11.67 -3.84
N LEU A 520 -22.35 10.50 -4.05
CA LEU A 520 -23.41 10.30 -5.05
C LEU A 520 -24.74 10.92 -4.63
N ASP A 521 -24.89 11.31 -3.37
CA ASP A 521 -26.05 12.07 -2.90
C ASP A 521 -26.13 13.48 -3.49
N ASP A 522 -25.07 13.99 -4.11
CA ASP A 522 -25.10 15.22 -4.91
C ASP A 522 -25.60 14.99 -6.36
N PHE A 523 -25.67 13.73 -6.80
CA PHE A 523 -26.04 13.33 -8.17
C PHE A 523 -27.38 12.58 -8.23
N VAL A 524 -28.24 12.79 -7.25
CA VAL A 524 -29.44 11.97 -7.05
C VAL A 524 -30.69 12.51 -7.73
N ALA A 525 -30.63 13.65 -8.42
CA ALA A 525 -31.81 14.26 -9.04
C ALA A 525 -32.50 13.33 -10.07
N PRO A 526 -31.77 12.63 -10.98
CA PRO A 526 -32.41 11.66 -11.89
C PRO A 526 -33.15 10.53 -11.15
N VAL A 527 -32.61 10.06 -10.02
CA VAL A 527 -33.27 9.01 -9.21
C VAL A 527 -34.53 9.52 -8.53
N ILE A 528 -34.51 10.77 -8.04
CA ILE A 528 -35.68 11.42 -7.44
C ILE A 528 -36.77 11.59 -8.48
N GLU A 529 -36.44 12.13 -9.66
CA GLU A 529 -37.37 12.34 -10.76
C GLU A 529 -38.06 11.04 -11.18
N ARG A 530 -37.30 9.95 -11.30
CA ARG A 530 -37.83 8.61 -11.64
C ARG A 530 -38.63 7.96 -10.51
N GLY A 531 -38.64 8.54 -9.31
CA GLY A 531 -39.35 8.00 -8.15
C GLY A 531 -38.72 6.73 -7.56
N ASN A 532 -37.46 6.45 -7.90
CA ASN A 532 -36.76 5.21 -7.54
C ASN A 532 -35.86 5.36 -6.29
N VAL A 533 -36.16 6.34 -5.44
CA VAL A 533 -35.42 6.57 -4.19
C VAL A 533 -35.68 5.43 -3.21
N PRO A 534 -34.62 4.85 -2.60
CA PRO A 534 -34.76 3.81 -1.58
C PRO A 534 -35.68 4.25 -0.43
N ALA A 535 -36.52 3.33 0.06
CA ALA A 535 -37.59 3.65 1.02
C ALA A 535 -37.09 4.38 2.28
N TYR A 536 -35.92 4.00 2.79
CA TYR A 536 -35.30 4.58 3.98
C TYR A 536 -34.63 5.95 3.77
N LEU A 537 -34.63 6.47 2.53
CA LEU A 537 -34.09 7.78 2.16
C LEU A 537 -35.16 8.75 1.67
N ARG A 538 -36.41 8.29 1.48
CA ARG A 538 -37.50 9.11 0.92
C ARG A 538 -37.80 10.34 1.76
N ASP A 539 -37.68 10.24 3.08
CA ASP A 539 -37.86 11.35 4.01
C ASP A 539 -36.78 12.42 3.90
N ARG A 540 -35.62 12.07 3.32
CA ARG A 540 -34.50 12.98 3.06
C ARG A 540 -34.61 13.69 1.71
N VAL A 541 -35.50 13.25 0.85
CA VAL A 541 -35.71 13.87 -0.46
C VAL A 541 -36.69 15.01 -0.35
N VAL A 542 -36.46 16.06 -1.15
CA VAL A 542 -37.36 17.18 -1.34
C VAL A 542 -37.57 17.32 -2.84
N THR A 543 -38.81 17.12 -3.28
CA THR A 543 -39.16 17.26 -4.71
C THR A 543 -39.33 18.74 -5.07
N PRO A 544 -39.36 19.09 -6.37
CA PRO A 544 -39.57 20.47 -6.80
C PRO A 544 -40.85 21.11 -6.24
N GLU A 545 -41.92 20.33 -6.04
CA GLU A 545 -43.19 20.81 -5.49
C GLU A 545 -43.10 21.13 -3.99
N GLU A 546 -42.27 20.40 -3.26
CA GLU A 546 -42.07 20.58 -1.81
C GLU A 546 -40.96 21.59 -1.49
N TYR A 547 -40.17 21.99 -2.49
CA TYR A 547 -38.94 22.76 -2.29
C TYR A 547 -39.17 24.09 -1.54
N ASP A 548 -40.24 24.81 -1.86
CA ASP A 548 -40.58 26.08 -1.22
C ASP A 548 -41.06 25.94 0.23
N ASP A 549 -41.39 24.73 0.68
CA ASP A 549 -41.84 24.46 2.06
C ASP A 549 -40.67 24.29 3.04
N TYR A 550 -39.45 24.10 2.53
CA TYR A 550 -38.26 23.89 3.35
C TYR A 550 -37.41 25.16 3.47
N ARG A 551 -36.75 25.32 4.62
CA ARG A 551 -35.75 26.38 4.77
C ARG A 551 -34.52 26.01 3.95
N ARG A 552 -34.02 26.97 3.17
CA ARG A 552 -32.79 26.82 2.37
C ARG A 552 -31.56 26.37 3.18
N SER A 553 -31.54 26.59 4.50
CA SER A 553 -30.47 26.12 5.39
C SER A 553 -30.50 24.62 5.66
N ASP A 554 -31.64 23.97 5.45
CA ASP A 554 -31.91 22.60 5.91
C ASP A 554 -31.84 21.59 4.73
N ILE A 555 -31.79 22.11 3.51
CA ILE A 555 -31.74 21.36 2.26
C ILE A 555 -30.53 21.78 1.45
N ARG A 556 -29.89 20.81 0.83
CA ARG A 556 -28.91 21.05 -0.22
C ARG A 556 -29.62 20.99 -1.57
N THR A 557 -29.57 22.10 -2.29
CA THR A 557 -30.17 22.27 -3.61
C THR A 557 -29.37 21.53 -4.67
N ILE A 558 -30.08 20.82 -5.54
CA ILE A 558 -29.55 20.16 -6.73
C ILE A 558 -30.37 20.67 -7.92
N GLU A 559 -29.75 21.43 -8.80
CA GLU A 559 -30.38 21.90 -10.03
C GLU A 559 -30.31 20.80 -11.09
N TYR A 560 -31.47 20.46 -11.68
CA TYR A 560 -31.57 19.43 -12.71
C TYR A 560 -32.77 19.70 -13.61
N ASP A 561 -32.55 19.76 -14.93
CA ASP A 561 -33.52 20.13 -15.96
C ASP A 561 -34.32 21.42 -15.64
N GLY A 562 -33.63 22.43 -15.09
CA GLY A 562 -34.21 23.72 -14.69
C GLY A 562 -35.12 23.65 -13.45
N LEU A 563 -35.20 22.49 -12.80
CA LEU A 563 -35.94 22.27 -11.55
C LEU A 563 -34.95 22.17 -10.37
N ASN A 564 -35.43 22.56 -9.19
CA ASN A 564 -34.67 22.46 -7.95
C ASN A 564 -35.13 21.25 -7.15
N TYR A 565 -34.27 20.26 -7.05
CA TYR A 565 -34.40 19.14 -6.13
C TYR A 565 -33.65 19.47 -4.84
N GLY A 566 -34.03 18.82 -3.73
CA GLY A 566 -33.34 18.99 -2.46
C GLY A 566 -33.03 17.66 -1.79
N VAL A 567 -31.88 17.60 -1.13
CA VAL A 567 -31.55 16.52 -0.18
C VAL A 567 -31.38 17.14 1.20
N LYS A 568 -32.17 16.67 2.17
CA LYS A 568 -32.04 17.04 3.58
C LYS A 568 -30.69 16.62 4.09
N GLY A 569 -29.97 17.61 4.58
CA GLY A 569 -28.64 17.39 5.06
C GLY A 569 -27.88 18.68 5.29
N PRO A 570 -26.73 18.53 5.94
CA PRO A 570 -25.76 19.60 6.07
C PRO A 570 -25.30 20.14 4.71
N THR A 571 -24.94 21.42 4.68
CA THR A 571 -24.31 22.03 3.51
C THR A 571 -22.94 21.40 3.22
N ARG A 572 -22.63 21.31 1.92
CA ARG A 572 -21.37 20.85 1.32
C ARG A 572 -20.95 21.91 0.28
N ASP A 573 -19.68 21.91 -0.08
CA ASP A 573 -19.14 22.67 -1.21
C ASP A 573 -19.92 22.36 -2.50
N ALA A 574 -20.02 23.33 -3.41
CA ALA A 574 -20.76 23.13 -4.65
C ALA A 574 -20.08 22.04 -5.51
N VAL A 575 -20.88 21.30 -6.28
CA VAL A 575 -20.37 20.22 -7.13
C VAL A 575 -19.29 20.72 -8.09
N ALA A 576 -19.51 21.88 -8.70
CA ALA A 576 -18.54 22.50 -9.60
C ALA A 576 -17.18 22.76 -8.92
N ASP A 577 -17.18 23.20 -7.65
CA ASP A 577 -15.96 23.58 -6.93
C ASP A 577 -15.03 22.38 -6.74
N TYR A 578 -15.55 21.29 -6.17
CA TYR A 578 -14.71 20.11 -5.91
C TYR A 578 -14.41 19.29 -7.16
N LEU A 579 -15.24 19.35 -8.19
CA LEU A 579 -14.90 18.76 -9.49
C LEU A 579 -13.75 19.53 -10.16
N GLY A 580 -13.72 20.86 -10.07
CA GLY A 580 -12.59 21.66 -10.53
C GLY A 580 -11.28 21.31 -9.78
N TRP A 581 -11.36 21.04 -8.48
CA TRP A 581 -10.22 20.53 -7.72
C TRP A 581 -9.72 19.17 -8.21
N TYR A 582 -10.62 18.27 -8.60
CA TYR A 582 -10.27 16.94 -9.10
C TYR A 582 -9.58 17.01 -10.47
N GLU A 583 -10.07 17.88 -11.34
CA GLU A 583 -9.44 18.18 -12.63
C GLU A 583 -8.03 18.75 -12.44
N ALA A 584 -7.85 19.71 -11.53
CA ALA A 584 -6.54 20.28 -11.24
C ALA A 584 -5.54 19.24 -10.70
N ILE A 585 -5.99 18.30 -9.85
CA ILE A 585 -5.14 17.19 -9.39
C ILE A 585 -4.67 16.34 -10.57
N GLN A 586 -5.58 15.98 -11.49
CA GLN A 586 -5.23 15.17 -12.67
C GLN A 586 -4.27 15.93 -13.60
N ALA A 587 -4.48 17.24 -13.80
CA ALA A 587 -3.64 18.08 -14.63
C ALA A 587 -2.22 18.24 -14.07
N ILE A 588 -2.09 18.45 -12.76
CA ILE A 588 -0.79 18.67 -12.10
C ILE A 588 -0.02 17.38 -11.84
N TYR A 589 -0.72 16.27 -11.64
CA TYR A 589 -0.11 14.96 -11.35
C TYR A 589 -0.48 13.89 -12.37
N PRO A 590 -0.18 14.08 -13.67
CA PRO A 590 -0.53 13.12 -14.72
C PRO A 590 0.21 11.77 -14.57
N GLU A 591 1.29 11.74 -13.81
CA GLU A 591 2.04 10.53 -13.49
C GLU A 591 1.38 9.67 -12.41
N LYS A 592 0.45 10.24 -11.64
CA LYS A 592 -0.23 9.54 -10.53
C LYS A 592 -1.49 8.87 -11.01
N GLU A 593 -1.79 7.75 -10.38
CA GLU A 593 -3.04 7.06 -10.63
C GLU A 593 -4.14 7.66 -9.75
N VAL A 594 -5.06 8.39 -10.39
CA VAL A 594 -6.24 8.95 -9.75
C VAL A 594 -7.38 7.93 -9.85
N VAL A 595 -8.02 7.62 -8.72
CA VAL A 595 -9.13 6.66 -8.65
C VAL A 595 -10.35 7.37 -8.06
N ILE A 596 -11.43 7.45 -8.84
CA ILE A 596 -12.67 8.07 -8.38
C ILE A 596 -13.56 7.01 -7.75
N VAL A 597 -14.01 7.28 -6.52
CA VAL A 597 -14.82 6.35 -5.75
C VAL A 597 -16.16 7.00 -5.38
N GLY A 598 -17.23 6.49 -5.98
CA GLY A 598 -18.61 6.88 -5.69
C GLY A 598 -19.04 6.38 -4.31
N THR A 599 -19.22 7.28 -3.36
CA THR A 599 -19.71 6.96 -2.02
C THR A 599 -21.21 7.18 -1.92
N MET A 600 -21.86 6.56 -0.94
CA MET A 600 -23.32 6.59 -0.80
C MET A 600 -24.03 6.04 -2.04
N ALA A 601 -23.46 5.01 -2.68
CA ALA A 601 -24.06 4.43 -3.89
C ALA A 601 -25.38 3.69 -3.63
N ASP A 602 -25.78 3.55 -2.36
CA ASP A 602 -27.06 3.00 -1.97
C ASP A 602 -28.25 3.83 -2.47
N TRP A 603 -28.08 5.14 -2.67
CA TRP A 603 -29.07 6.01 -3.32
C TRP A 603 -29.49 5.51 -4.71
N MET A 604 -28.57 4.87 -5.44
CA MET A 604 -28.77 4.48 -6.85
C MET A 604 -29.22 3.02 -6.98
N LEU A 605 -29.33 2.29 -5.86
CA LEU A 605 -29.49 0.85 -5.88
C LEU A 605 -30.87 0.41 -6.40
N ASP A 606 -31.93 1.07 -5.95
CA ASP A 606 -33.30 0.71 -6.35
C ASP A 606 -33.60 1.20 -7.78
N ASP A 607 -33.01 2.32 -8.18
CA ASP A 607 -33.04 2.80 -9.57
C ASP A 607 -32.30 1.84 -10.52
N PHE A 608 -31.14 1.33 -10.15
CA PHE A 608 -30.46 0.30 -10.94
C PHE A 608 -31.28 -0.99 -11.06
N LYS A 609 -31.94 -1.43 -9.98
CA LYS A 609 -32.80 -2.64 -9.98
C LYS A 609 -34.01 -2.48 -10.89
N SER A 610 -34.64 -1.31 -10.89
CA SER A 610 -35.82 -1.03 -11.73
C SER A 610 -35.46 -1.08 -13.22
N HIS A 611 -34.28 -0.61 -13.60
CA HIS A 611 -33.80 -0.62 -15.00
C HIS A 611 -33.37 -2.00 -15.50
N ARG A 612 -32.91 -2.90 -14.62
CA ARG A 612 -32.38 -4.22 -15.02
C ARG A 612 -33.39 -5.36 -15.00
N GLU A 613 -34.67 -5.10 -14.73
CA GLU A 613 -35.69 -6.15 -14.46
C GLU A 613 -35.20 -7.19 -13.44
N SER A 614 -34.31 -6.78 -12.51
CA SER A 614 -33.69 -7.68 -11.54
C SER A 614 -33.87 -7.13 -10.14
N SER A 615 -34.45 -7.93 -9.25
CA SER A 615 -34.63 -7.57 -7.84
C SER A 615 -33.36 -7.75 -7.00
N ALA A 616 -32.33 -8.40 -7.54
CA ALA A 616 -31.12 -8.71 -6.78
C ALA A 616 -30.15 -7.52 -6.78
N ALA A 617 -29.60 -7.21 -5.59
CA ALA A 617 -28.49 -6.28 -5.48
C ALA A 617 -27.29 -6.78 -6.33
N PRO A 618 -26.52 -5.88 -6.97
CA PRO A 618 -25.42 -6.25 -7.83
C PRO A 618 -24.39 -7.08 -7.05
N GLN A 619 -24.23 -8.33 -7.47
CA GLN A 619 -23.17 -9.23 -7.02
C GLN A 619 -21.85 -8.89 -7.75
N ALA A 620 -20.79 -9.66 -7.51
CA ALA A 620 -19.48 -9.44 -8.15
C ALA A 620 -19.58 -9.29 -9.68
N ASP A 621 -20.41 -10.10 -10.34
CA ASP A 621 -20.61 -10.07 -11.79
C ASP A 621 -21.47 -8.89 -12.27
N GLY A 622 -22.31 -8.35 -11.39
CA GLY A 622 -23.15 -7.17 -11.65
C GLY A 622 -22.51 -5.84 -11.26
N TYR A 623 -21.43 -5.86 -10.48
CA TYR A 623 -20.79 -4.66 -9.93
C TYR A 623 -20.32 -3.70 -11.01
N ARG A 624 -19.68 -4.22 -12.07
CA ARG A 624 -19.21 -3.38 -13.18
C ARG A 624 -20.38 -2.70 -13.89
N ALA A 625 -21.44 -3.44 -14.17
CA ALA A 625 -22.64 -2.87 -14.78
C ALA A 625 -23.33 -1.83 -13.89
N PHE A 626 -23.30 -2.01 -12.57
CA PHE A 626 -23.80 -0.99 -11.64
C PHE A 626 -22.95 0.28 -11.67
N CYS A 627 -21.62 0.12 -11.72
CA CYS A 627 -20.70 1.24 -11.87
C CYS A 627 -20.91 2.00 -13.18
N ASP A 628 -21.02 1.28 -14.30
CA ASP A 628 -21.28 1.85 -15.62
C ASP A 628 -22.64 2.57 -15.64
N TYR A 629 -23.70 1.95 -15.08
CA TYR A 629 -25.02 2.57 -14.95
C TYR A 629 -24.98 3.89 -14.17
N VAL A 630 -24.40 3.91 -12.96
CA VAL A 630 -24.35 5.14 -12.15
C VAL A 630 -23.50 6.21 -12.84
N ARG A 631 -22.41 5.83 -13.51
CA ARG A 631 -21.60 6.79 -14.27
C ARG A 631 -22.41 7.40 -15.41
N ASP A 632 -23.05 6.56 -16.22
CA ASP A 632 -23.60 6.95 -17.52
C ASP A 632 -25.01 7.53 -17.43
N GLU A 633 -25.88 6.92 -16.63
CA GLU A 633 -27.32 7.23 -16.55
C GLU A 633 -27.68 8.14 -15.37
N ILE A 634 -26.73 8.49 -14.51
CA ILE A 634 -26.99 9.31 -13.32
C ILE A 634 -26.01 10.47 -13.26
N VAL A 635 -24.73 10.15 -13.12
CA VAL A 635 -23.69 11.16 -12.90
C VAL A 635 -23.49 12.03 -14.14
N ARG A 636 -23.38 11.43 -15.32
CA ARG A 636 -23.24 12.16 -16.60
C ARG A 636 -24.51 12.85 -17.05
N GLU A 637 -25.67 12.26 -16.78
CA GLU A 637 -26.97 12.86 -17.10
C GLU A 637 -27.19 14.15 -16.30
N GLN A 638 -26.88 14.14 -15.00
CA GLN A 638 -27.01 15.33 -14.15
C GLN A 638 -25.91 16.36 -14.40
N ASN A 639 -24.67 15.92 -14.64
CA ASN A 639 -23.54 16.81 -14.84
C ASN A 639 -22.63 16.29 -15.98
N PRO A 640 -22.85 16.73 -17.23
CA PRO A 640 -22.07 16.27 -18.38
C PRO A 640 -20.57 16.62 -18.29
N GLU A 641 -20.22 17.71 -17.59
CA GLU A 641 -18.84 18.21 -17.48
C GLU A 641 -17.92 17.22 -16.76
N ILE A 642 -18.47 16.38 -15.88
CA ILE A 642 -17.72 15.36 -15.15
C ILE A 642 -17.05 14.33 -16.07
N THR A 643 -17.47 14.23 -17.33
CA THR A 643 -16.84 13.37 -18.35
C THR A 643 -15.36 13.69 -18.54
N GLN A 644 -14.94 14.93 -18.32
CA GLN A 644 -13.54 15.34 -18.40
C GLN A 644 -12.68 14.66 -17.31
N ILE A 645 -13.27 14.47 -16.12
CA ILE A 645 -12.60 13.88 -14.96
C ILE A 645 -12.52 12.34 -15.08
N PHE A 646 -13.48 11.73 -15.76
CA PHE A 646 -13.48 10.29 -16.05
C PHE A 646 -12.65 9.92 -17.29
N GLY A 647 -11.51 10.55 -17.60
CA GLY A 647 -10.63 10.08 -18.69
C GLY A 647 -11.15 10.31 -20.12
N GLY A 648 -12.11 11.21 -20.32
CA GLY A 648 -12.60 11.62 -21.64
C GLY A 648 -13.57 10.63 -22.31
N ALA A 649 -13.99 10.95 -23.55
CA ALA A 649 -15.08 10.25 -24.23
C ALA A 649 -14.72 8.83 -24.75
N THR A 650 -13.43 8.54 -24.96
CA THR A 650 -13.00 7.33 -25.67
C THR A 650 -12.63 6.14 -24.78
N ASP A 651 -12.19 6.37 -23.54
CA ASP A 651 -11.89 5.29 -22.58
C ASP A 651 -12.09 5.80 -21.15
N PRO A 652 -13.35 5.84 -20.68
CA PRO A 652 -13.60 6.52 -19.43
C PRO A 652 -13.10 5.74 -18.24
N ASP A 653 -12.41 6.43 -17.34
CA ASP A 653 -11.94 5.86 -16.09
C ASP A 653 -13.13 5.26 -15.31
N PRO A 654 -12.98 4.04 -14.79
CA PRO A 654 -14.07 3.38 -14.09
C PRO A 654 -14.37 4.09 -12.76
N LEU A 655 -15.65 4.45 -12.57
CA LEU A 655 -16.19 4.86 -11.27
C LEU A 655 -16.32 3.64 -10.37
N TYR A 656 -15.73 3.67 -9.17
CA TYR A 656 -15.89 2.56 -8.21
C TYR A 656 -16.95 2.91 -7.17
N LEU A 657 -18.01 2.12 -7.11
CA LEU A 657 -19.10 2.36 -6.17
C LEU A 657 -18.86 1.67 -4.83
N LEU A 658 -19.14 2.38 -3.75
CA LEU A 658 -19.10 1.90 -2.37
C LEU A 658 -20.41 2.23 -1.67
N TRP A 659 -21.02 1.23 -1.03
CA TRP A 659 -22.26 1.41 -0.29
C TRP A 659 -22.39 0.45 0.89
N TYR A 660 -23.28 0.82 1.81
CA TYR A 660 -23.64 0.00 2.96
C TYR A 660 -24.96 -0.72 2.70
N ASP A 661 -25.08 -1.93 3.23
CA ASP A 661 -26.36 -2.62 3.30
C ASP A 661 -27.12 -2.08 4.52
N ILE A 662 -28.26 -1.41 4.31
CA ILE A 662 -29.05 -0.79 5.39
C ILE A 662 -30.16 -1.74 5.78
N LYS A 663 -30.29 -2.01 7.09
CA LYS A 663 -31.18 -3.06 7.60
C LYS A 663 -32.64 -2.61 7.77
N ASN A 664 -32.88 -1.35 8.08
CA ASN A 664 -34.22 -0.86 8.40
C ASN A 664 -34.90 -0.37 7.11
N GLU A 665 -36.00 -1.02 6.72
CA GLU A 665 -36.86 -0.61 5.59
C GLU A 665 -37.94 0.40 6.00
N ASP A 666 -38.20 0.57 7.30
CA ASP A 666 -39.21 1.51 7.80
C ASP A 666 -38.72 2.96 7.65
N PRO A 667 -39.59 3.88 7.14
CA PRO A 667 -39.23 5.28 6.93
C PRO A 667 -38.82 5.95 8.24
N ALA A 668 -37.77 6.76 8.20
CA ALA A 668 -37.12 7.35 9.36
C ALA A 668 -38.05 8.30 10.14
N GLY A 669 -38.84 7.73 11.06
CA GLY A 669 -39.67 8.47 11.99
C GLY A 669 -38.98 8.72 13.34
N THR A 670 -38.14 7.80 13.81
CA THR A 670 -37.44 7.93 15.11
C THR A 670 -36.13 7.12 15.26
N ASP A 671 -35.77 6.26 14.31
CA ASP A 671 -34.75 5.24 14.53
C ASP A 671 -33.53 5.47 13.62
N GLU A 672 -32.35 5.61 14.25
CA GLU A 672 -31.04 5.71 13.60
C GLU A 672 -30.87 4.67 12.47
N LEU A 673 -30.36 5.09 11.31
CA LEU A 673 -30.04 4.18 10.20
C LEU A 673 -29.08 3.08 10.68
N ARG A 674 -29.54 1.83 10.68
CA ARG A 674 -28.73 0.69 11.12
C ARG A 674 -28.03 0.01 9.95
N ILE A 675 -26.70 0.02 9.99
CA ILE A 675 -25.88 -0.74 9.04
C ILE A 675 -26.05 -2.23 9.32
N ASN A 676 -26.35 -3.01 8.27
CA ASN A 676 -26.38 -4.46 8.34
C ASN A 676 -24.94 -5.00 8.41
N VAL A 677 -24.47 -5.22 9.64
CA VAL A 677 -23.19 -5.88 9.91
C VAL A 677 -23.29 -7.41 9.94
N ARG A 678 -24.49 -7.99 9.78
CA ARG A 678 -24.70 -9.44 9.86
C ARG A 678 -24.59 -10.08 8.48
N GLY A 679 -23.44 -10.67 8.19
CA GLY A 679 -23.26 -11.53 7.01
C GLY A 679 -21.79 -11.86 6.73
N PRO A 680 -21.52 -12.90 5.92
CA PRO A 680 -20.15 -13.26 5.51
C PRO A 680 -19.56 -12.29 4.47
N SER A 681 -20.36 -11.38 3.92
CA SER A 681 -19.89 -10.34 3.00
C SER A 681 -19.50 -9.08 3.77
N SER A 682 -18.45 -8.38 3.33
CA SER A 682 -18.04 -7.11 3.94
C SER A 682 -19.19 -6.13 4.11
N VAL A 683 -19.20 -5.48 5.27
CA VAL A 683 -20.17 -4.42 5.65
C VAL A 683 -20.25 -3.33 4.58
N LEU A 684 -19.09 -2.99 3.99
CA LEU A 684 -18.97 -2.12 2.83
C LEU A 684 -18.97 -2.96 1.55
N LYS A 685 -20.04 -2.83 0.76
CA LYS A 685 -20.15 -3.46 -0.56
C LYS A 685 -19.29 -2.68 -1.56
N GLY A 686 -18.79 -3.38 -2.58
CA GLY A 686 -17.83 -2.82 -3.54
C GLY A 686 -16.39 -2.70 -3.03
N ALA A 687 -16.16 -2.84 -1.71
CA ALA A 687 -14.82 -2.72 -1.11
C ALA A 687 -13.82 -3.68 -1.75
N ARG A 688 -14.22 -4.93 -2.05
CA ARG A 688 -13.35 -5.90 -2.73
C ARG A 688 -12.86 -5.39 -4.08
N GLN A 689 -13.77 -4.89 -4.92
CA GLN A 689 -13.45 -4.42 -6.26
C GLN A 689 -12.60 -3.15 -6.21
N PHE A 690 -12.93 -2.24 -5.30
CA PHE A 690 -12.15 -1.04 -5.02
C PHE A 690 -10.73 -1.37 -4.55
N MET A 691 -10.58 -2.30 -3.60
CA MET A 691 -9.28 -2.74 -3.11
C MET A 691 -8.48 -3.50 -4.16
N GLN A 692 -9.16 -4.32 -4.97
CA GLN A 692 -8.53 -4.94 -6.12
C GLN A 692 -8.03 -3.88 -7.10
N ARG A 693 -8.78 -2.80 -7.34
CA ARG A 693 -8.33 -1.68 -8.17
C ARG A 693 -7.12 -0.98 -7.57
N ILE A 694 -7.15 -0.58 -6.29
CA ILE A 694 -6.04 0.09 -5.59
C ILE A 694 -4.74 -0.74 -5.64
N ASN A 695 -4.85 -2.06 -5.74
CA ASN A 695 -3.69 -2.94 -5.74
C ASN A 695 -3.27 -3.45 -7.12
N GLN A 696 -4.17 -3.40 -8.09
CA GLN A 696 -3.94 -3.85 -9.47
C GLN A 696 -2.88 -3.04 -10.14
#